data_AF-A0A854X0N6-F1
#
_entry.id   AF-A0A854X0N6-F1
#
_cell.length_a   1.000
_cell.length_b   1.000
_cell.length_c   1.000
_cell.angle_alpha   90.00
_cell.angle_beta   90.00
_cell.angle_gamma   90.00
#
_symmetry.space_group_name_H-M   'P 1'
#
loop_
_entity.id
_entity.type
_entity.pdbx_description
1 polymer ?
#
loop_
_entity_poly.entity_id
_entity_poly.type
_entity_poly.pdbx_seq_one_letter_code
_entity_poly.pdbx_strand_id
1 'polypeptide(L)'
;MVQLCSIEQAVDDVLARLPAHIHMGMPLGLGKPNHFVNALYRRIKDLPERQLTMYTALCLGRPTLGDGLQKRFIEPFVERVFGDYPEFDFLADLQRDSLPANIRIEQFFMQPGSLLNSAPAQQDYVSSNYSHAARDINAAGLNLVAQLLASSSEHPDRLSLSCNPDITLDLLPMIAKRRDAGETILLVGQVHTDLPYMPGDAEVDIDTFDLLIDAKDSSTLFSTPNMPVGFQDHFIGLHASTLVRDGGTLQIGIGSMGDALTAALLARQANNAGYQALLNDINLSQWAQLIEREGGTAPFAKGLYGCSEMFVNGLLVLADAGIIRRKVYPDVHTQEQANAGTLDESAQTDGISVHGGFFLGPRSFYERLRELPQSKRLEFNMTRISYINELYGQEELKRLQRLDARFINTVFTMTLMGAGVADQLEDGRVLSGVGGQYNFVAQGHALHDARSILILRSWRESGGEVSSNIVWEYGHCTIPRHLRDIVVTEYGIADLRGKTDAVVIESLLNISDSRFQPGLIEQAQKVGKLPKDFRLDPRFADNTPQRLQAIAAKHPNLFPEYPLGCDFTAIERDLLRALNWLKSKFKLSEILELGKAALDAPEASTFPEHLERMQLTNPEGLKEDLFQRLLLTGLNATAQ
;
A
#
# COMPACT_ATOMS: atom_id res chain seq x y z
N MET A 1 0.37 -37.47 -2.53
CA MET A 1 -0.06 -37.48 -3.93
C MET A 1 -1.26 -36.56 -4.04
N VAL A 2 -1.03 -35.39 -4.60
CA VAL A 2 -2.07 -34.39 -4.91
C VAL A 2 -3.17 -34.99 -5.78
N GLN A 3 -4.42 -34.64 -5.50
CA GLN A 3 -5.56 -34.97 -6.34
C GLN A 3 -5.85 -33.82 -7.30
N LEU A 4 -5.80 -34.09 -8.60
CA LEU A 4 -6.31 -33.17 -9.62
C LEU A 4 -7.84 -33.25 -9.68
N CYS A 5 -8.51 -32.11 -9.62
CA CYS A 5 -9.97 -32.07 -9.56
C CYS A 5 -10.58 -30.82 -10.21
N SER A 6 -11.88 -30.86 -10.50
CA SER A 6 -12.63 -29.65 -10.85
C SER A 6 -12.95 -28.84 -9.59
N ILE A 7 -13.39 -27.58 -9.76
CA ILE A 7 -13.83 -26.75 -8.63
C ILE A 7 -14.97 -27.42 -7.85
N GLU A 8 -15.98 -27.96 -8.54
CA GLU A 8 -17.10 -28.64 -7.88
C GLU A 8 -16.65 -29.89 -7.12
N GLN A 9 -15.76 -30.69 -7.70
CA GLN A 9 -15.21 -31.86 -7.00
C GLN A 9 -14.38 -31.44 -5.78
N ALA A 10 -13.62 -30.35 -5.86
CA ALA A 10 -12.90 -29.82 -4.70
C ALA A 10 -13.86 -29.38 -3.58
N VAL A 11 -14.98 -28.73 -3.93
CA VAL A 11 -16.03 -28.37 -2.95
C VAL A 11 -16.64 -29.60 -2.32
N ASP A 12 -16.99 -30.62 -3.11
CA ASP A 12 -17.57 -31.86 -2.61
C ASP A 12 -16.60 -32.61 -1.68
N ASP A 13 -15.30 -32.68 -2.04
CA ASP A 13 -14.27 -33.32 -1.23
C ASP A 13 -14.03 -32.56 0.08
N VAL A 14 -14.02 -31.22 0.04
CA VAL A 14 -13.94 -30.37 1.24
C VAL A 14 -15.10 -30.65 2.18
N LEU A 15 -16.34 -30.66 1.67
CA LEU A 15 -17.53 -30.93 2.48
C LEU A 15 -17.57 -32.37 3.02
N ALA A 16 -17.06 -33.34 2.27
CA ALA A 16 -17.02 -34.74 2.67
C ALA A 16 -15.96 -35.04 3.74
N ARG A 17 -14.80 -34.37 3.68
CA ARG A 17 -13.62 -34.69 4.51
C ARG A 17 -13.50 -33.80 5.75
N LEU A 18 -14.04 -32.58 5.73
CA LEU A 18 -13.98 -31.65 6.84
C LEU A 18 -15.24 -31.68 7.71
N PRO A 19 -15.12 -31.31 9.01
CA PRO A 19 -16.28 -31.23 9.90
C PRO A 19 -17.33 -30.21 9.44
N ALA A 20 -18.47 -30.18 10.14
CA ALA A 20 -19.57 -29.27 9.81
C ALA A 20 -19.15 -27.79 9.83
N HIS A 21 -18.20 -27.43 10.69
CA HIS A 21 -17.61 -26.08 10.74
C HIS A 21 -16.27 -26.06 10.01
N ILE A 22 -16.24 -25.34 8.90
CA ILE A 22 -15.05 -25.13 8.08
C ILE A 22 -14.42 -23.79 8.48
N HIS A 23 -13.14 -23.86 8.83
CA HIS A 23 -12.27 -22.75 9.18
C HIS A 23 -11.26 -22.59 8.04
N MET A 24 -11.52 -21.64 7.15
CA MET A 24 -10.74 -21.45 5.92
C MET A 24 -9.80 -20.25 6.02
N GLY A 25 -8.49 -20.48 5.92
CA GLY A 25 -7.48 -19.45 5.80
C GLY A 25 -7.16 -19.13 4.33
N MET A 26 -7.02 -17.84 4.02
CA MET A 26 -6.62 -17.35 2.71
C MET A 26 -5.54 -16.25 2.85
N PRO A 27 -4.61 -16.14 1.89
CA PRO A 27 -3.54 -15.14 1.93
C PRO A 27 -4.08 -13.71 1.82
N LEU A 28 -3.28 -12.69 2.12
CA LEU A 28 -3.68 -11.28 2.00
C LEU A 28 -3.82 -10.82 0.53
N GLY A 29 -4.64 -9.81 0.24
CA GLY A 29 -4.66 -9.19 -1.10
C GLY A 29 -4.88 -10.17 -2.26
N LEU A 30 -3.96 -10.17 -3.23
CA LEU A 30 -3.94 -11.11 -4.35
C LEU A 30 -3.33 -12.46 -3.92
N GLY A 31 -3.77 -13.56 -4.51
CA GLY A 31 -3.31 -14.92 -4.17
C GLY A 31 -4.43 -15.85 -3.69
N LYS A 32 -5.68 -15.42 -3.76
CA LYS A 32 -6.86 -16.19 -3.33
C LYS A 32 -7.56 -16.82 -4.53
N PRO A 33 -7.97 -18.11 -4.49
CA PRO A 33 -8.63 -18.77 -5.62
C PRO A 33 -10.12 -18.41 -5.65
N ASN A 34 -10.44 -17.20 -6.12
CA ASN A 34 -11.77 -16.59 -6.00
C ASN A 34 -12.90 -17.46 -6.55
N HIS A 35 -12.68 -18.15 -7.67
CA HIS A 35 -13.68 -19.06 -8.25
C HIS A 35 -14.02 -20.23 -7.31
N PHE A 36 -13.02 -20.87 -6.71
CA PHE A 36 -13.24 -21.94 -5.72
C PHE A 36 -13.93 -21.42 -4.46
N VAL A 37 -13.48 -20.27 -3.94
CA VAL A 37 -14.05 -19.66 -2.74
C VAL A 37 -15.52 -19.30 -2.95
N ASN A 38 -15.87 -18.75 -4.12
CA ASN A 38 -17.25 -18.45 -4.47
C ASN A 38 -18.12 -19.72 -4.59
N ALA A 39 -17.59 -20.80 -5.19
CA ALA A 39 -18.29 -22.07 -5.28
C ALA A 39 -18.58 -22.67 -3.89
N LEU A 40 -17.58 -22.69 -3.00
CA LEU A 40 -17.74 -23.15 -1.61
C LEU A 40 -18.73 -22.27 -0.84
N TYR A 41 -18.61 -20.94 -0.97
CA TYR A 41 -19.50 -19.97 -0.32
C TYR A 41 -20.97 -20.19 -0.72
N ARG A 42 -21.26 -20.29 -2.03
CA ARG A 42 -22.61 -20.55 -2.53
C ARG A 42 -23.16 -21.87 -2.01
N ARG A 43 -22.33 -22.92 -2.01
CA ARG A 43 -22.76 -24.24 -1.52
C ARG A 43 -23.11 -24.20 -0.04
N ILE A 44 -22.32 -23.54 0.81
CA ILE A 44 -22.57 -23.47 2.25
C ILE A 44 -23.73 -22.52 2.60
N LYS A 45 -23.96 -21.47 1.78
CA LYS A 45 -25.12 -20.59 1.92
C LYS A 45 -26.45 -21.34 1.91
N ASP A 46 -26.52 -22.45 1.18
CA ASP A 46 -27.71 -23.31 1.08
C ASP A 46 -27.72 -24.50 2.07
N LEU A 47 -26.73 -24.59 2.98
CA LEU A 47 -26.57 -25.68 3.94
C LEU A 47 -26.50 -25.13 5.37
N PRO A 48 -27.65 -24.84 6.03
CA PRO A 48 -27.67 -24.20 7.35
C PRO A 48 -27.05 -25.05 8.47
N GLU A 49 -26.91 -26.36 8.28
CA GLU A 49 -26.21 -27.26 9.20
C GLU A 49 -24.68 -27.17 9.10
N ARG A 50 -24.15 -26.50 8.08
CA ARG A 50 -22.73 -26.21 7.89
C ARG A 50 -22.42 -24.78 8.33
N GLN A 51 -21.23 -24.59 8.89
CA GLN A 51 -20.70 -23.27 9.24
C GLN A 51 -19.41 -23.00 8.48
N LEU A 52 -19.20 -21.75 8.08
CA LEU A 52 -17.99 -21.33 7.38
C LEU A 52 -17.45 -20.05 8.03
N THR A 53 -16.23 -20.14 8.57
CA THR A 53 -15.46 -18.97 8.98
C THR A 53 -14.28 -18.81 8.03
N MET A 54 -14.20 -17.65 7.38
CA MET A 54 -13.07 -17.31 6.51
C MET A 54 -12.15 -16.33 7.21
N TYR A 55 -10.85 -16.61 7.24
CA TYR A 55 -9.81 -15.74 7.77
C TYR A 55 -8.97 -15.19 6.62
N THR A 56 -8.89 -13.87 6.52
CA THR A 56 -8.21 -13.22 5.41
C THR A 56 -7.87 -11.76 5.70
N ALA A 57 -7.19 -11.10 4.77
CA ALA A 57 -7.09 -9.66 4.75
C ALA A 57 -7.09 -9.11 3.32
N LEU A 58 -7.42 -7.83 3.20
CA LEU A 58 -7.45 -7.04 1.97
C LEU A 58 -8.23 -7.77 0.86
N CYS A 59 -9.53 -8.00 1.08
CA CYS A 59 -10.41 -8.53 0.03
C CYS A 59 -10.54 -7.49 -1.09
N LEU A 60 -10.08 -7.86 -2.29
CA LEU A 60 -10.00 -6.95 -3.42
C LEU A 60 -11.30 -6.95 -4.22
N GLY A 61 -11.98 -5.80 -4.27
CA GLY A 61 -13.17 -5.55 -5.08
C GLY A 61 -12.94 -4.47 -6.13
N ARG A 62 -13.69 -4.53 -7.22
CA ARG A 62 -13.65 -3.54 -8.31
C ARG A 62 -14.12 -2.18 -7.77
N PRO A 63 -13.57 -1.06 -8.27
CA PRO A 63 -14.04 0.27 -7.89
C PRO A 63 -15.54 0.44 -8.18
N THR A 64 -16.25 1.12 -7.29
CA THR A 64 -17.64 1.49 -7.55
C THR A 64 -17.69 2.56 -8.65
N LEU A 65 -18.63 2.42 -9.57
CA LEU A 65 -18.72 3.30 -10.74
C LEU A 65 -19.19 4.72 -10.41
N GLY A 66 -19.91 4.90 -9.29
CA GLY A 66 -20.60 6.15 -8.99
C GLY A 66 -21.72 6.44 -9.99
N ASP A 67 -22.08 7.71 -10.16
CA ASP A 67 -23.18 8.18 -11.01
C ASP A 67 -22.74 9.28 -12.00
N GLY A 68 -23.56 9.54 -13.03
CA GLY A 68 -23.40 10.68 -13.94
C GLY A 68 -22.05 10.70 -14.67
N LEU A 69 -21.36 11.85 -14.64
CA LEU A 69 -20.03 12.02 -15.24
C LEU A 69 -18.98 11.07 -14.66
N GLN A 70 -19.04 10.78 -13.35
CA GLN A 70 -18.09 9.86 -12.71
C GLN A 70 -18.23 8.45 -13.30
N LYS A 71 -19.47 7.96 -13.44
CA LYS A 71 -19.75 6.67 -14.05
C LYS A 71 -19.21 6.58 -15.50
N ARG A 72 -19.54 7.58 -16.33
CA ARG A 72 -19.09 7.64 -17.74
C ARG A 72 -17.56 7.59 -17.89
N PHE A 73 -16.85 8.19 -16.94
CA PHE A 73 -15.39 8.14 -16.91
C PHE A 73 -14.88 6.77 -16.44
N ILE A 74 -15.33 6.30 -15.27
CA ILE A 74 -14.80 5.13 -14.58
C ILE A 74 -15.18 3.82 -15.28
N GLU A 75 -16.38 3.68 -15.84
CA GLU A 75 -16.90 2.41 -16.35
C GLU A 75 -16.02 1.78 -17.45
N PRO A 76 -15.65 2.48 -18.54
CA PRO A 76 -14.77 1.87 -19.55
C PRO A 76 -13.34 1.63 -19.05
N PHE A 77 -12.88 2.43 -18.08
CA PHE A 77 -11.59 2.19 -17.44
C PHE A 77 -11.63 0.90 -16.60
N VAL A 78 -12.70 0.71 -15.82
CA VAL A 78 -12.87 -0.49 -14.99
C VAL A 78 -12.99 -1.74 -15.85
N GLU A 79 -13.77 -1.70 -16.94
CA GLU A 79 -13.89 -2.80 -17.89
C GLU A 79 -12.53 -3.17 -18.51
N ARG A 80 -11.72 -2.17 -18.90
CA ARG A 80 -10.41 -2.40 -19.50
C ARG A 80 -9.36 -2.93 -18.51
N VAL A 81 -9.35 -2.41 -17.29
CA VAL A 81 -8.27 -2.66 -16.31
C VAL A 81 -8.58 -3.85 -15.41
N PHE A 82 -9.84 -4.04 -15.00
CA PHE A 82 -10.25 -5.15 -14.13
C PHE A 82 -10.93 -6.28 -14.92
N GLY A 83 -11.35 -6.05 -16.17
CA GLY A 83 -11.78 -7.10 -17.09
C GLY A 83 -12.81 -8.06 -16.51
N ASP A 84 -12.50 -9.34 -16.55
CA ASP A 84 -13.27 -10.45 -16.02
C ASP A 84 -12.83 -10.89 -14.61
N TYR A 85 -12.08 -10.05 -13.87
CA TYR A 85 -11.64 -10.34 -12.49
C TYR A 85 -12.81 -10.84 -11.61
N PRO A 86 -12.74 -12.06 -11.06
CA PRO A 86 -13.81 -12.63 -10.26
C PRO A 86 -13.85 -11.95 -8.88
N GLU A 87 -14.91 -11.21 -8.57
CA GLU A 87 -15.12 -10.69 -7.22
C GLU A 87 -15.69 -11.75 -6.28
N PHE A 88 -15.47 -11.59 -4.97
CA PHE A 88 -16.06 -12.49 -3.99
C PHE A 88 -17.56 -12.23 -3.81
N ASP A 89 -18.35 -13.29 -3.87
CA ASP A 89 -19.80 -13.23 -3.63
C ASP A 89 -20.08 -12.76 -2.17
N PHE A 90 -19.26 -13.20 -1.21
CA PHE A 90 -19.37 -12.74 0.18
C PHE A 90 -19.03 -11.26 0.35
N LEU A 91 -18.18 -10.67 -0.50
CA LEU A 91 -17.81 -9.25 -0.38
C LEU A 91 -19.01 -8.37 -0.72
N ALA A 92 -19.78 -8.76 -1.74
CA ALA A 92 -21.03 -8.10 -2.08
C ALA A 92 -22.09 -8.25 -0.97
N ASP A 93 -22.14 -9.41 -0.30
CA ASP A 93 -23.03 -9.62 0.84
C ASP A 93 -22.57 -8.84 2.10
N LEU A 94 -21.27 -8.68 2.33
CA LEU A 94 -20.74 -7.80 3.39
C LEU A 94 -21.14 -6.33 3.13
N GLN A 95 -20.98 -5.84 1.91
CA GLN A 95 -21.33 -4.45 1.55
C GLN A 95 -22.83 -4.14 1.72
N ARG A 96 -23.70 -5.15 1.66
CA ARG A 96 -25.15 -5.03 1.80
C ARG A 96 -25.67 -5.43 3.18
N ASP A 97 -24.79 -5.80 4.11
CA ASP A 97 -25.16 -6.39 5.41
C ASP A 97 -26.12 -7.59 5.27
N SER A 98 -25.87 -8.43 4.26
CA SER A 98 -26.70 -9.59 3.90
C SER A 98 -25.95 -10.92 3.98
N LEU A 99 -24.89 -10.99 4.80
CA LEU A 99 -24.13 -12.23 5.02
C LEU A 99 -25.03 -13.30 5.70
N PRO A 100 -25.03 -14.56 5.24
CA PRO A 100 -25.79 -15.63 5.87
C PRO A 100 -25.37 -15.88 7.32
N ALA A 101 -26.32 -16.22 8.19
CA ALA A 101 -26.05 -16.41 9.63
C ALA A 101 -25.06 -17.54 9.96
N ASN A 102 -24.89 -18.49 9.05
CA ASN A 102 -23.95 -19.61 9.16
C ASN A 102 -22.56 -19.31 8.55
N ILE A 103 -22.32 -18.09 8.07
CA ILE A 103 -21.05 -17.68 7.45
C ILE A 103 -20.51 -16.46 8.20
N ARG A 104 -19.21 -16.47 8.49
CA ARG A 104 -18.46 -15.36 9.10
C ARG A 104 -17.22 -15.06 8.30
N ILE A 105 -16.89 -13.78 8.15
CA ILE A 105 -15.70 -13.32 7.44
C ILE A 105 -14.87 -12.50 8.42
N GLU A 106 -13.84 -13.12 8.98
CA GLU A 106 -12.92 -12.48 9.91
C GLU A 106 -11.74 -11.88 9.15
N GLN A 107 -11.64 -10.54 9.20
CA GLN A 107 -10.60 -9.80 8.50
C GLN A 107 -9.67 -9.11 9.48
N PHE A 108 -8.36 -9.23 9.27
CA PHE A 108 -7.35 -8.51 10.07
C PHE A 108 -6.76 -7.29 9.34
N PHE A 109 -7.21 -7.04 8.11
CA PHE A 109 -6.99 -5.81 7.35
C PHE A 109 -8.06 -5.70 6.26
N MET A 110 -8.64 -4.52 6.09
CA MET A 110 -9.66 -4.22 5.07
C MET A 110 -9.10 -3.26 4.03
N GLN A 111 -9.66 -3.29 2.83
CA GLN A 111 -9.39 -2.23 1.85
C GLN A 111 -9.87 -0.88 2.43
N PRO A 112 -9.01 0.16 2.47
CA PRO A 112 -9.32 1.41 3.14
C PRO A 112 -10.68 1.99 2.75
N GLY A 113 -11.57 2.15 3.73
CA GLY A 113 -12.87 2.79 3.57
C GLY A 113 -13.96 1.94 2.94
N SER A 114 -13.66 0.74 2.41
CA SER A 114 -14.61 -0.03 1.59
C SER A 114 -15.75 -0.67 2.40
N LEU A 115 -15.52 -0.94 3.69
CA LEU A 115 -16.44 -1.62 4.60
C LEU A 115 -16.78 -0.79 5.85
N LEU A 116 -16.61 0.54 5.79
CA LEU A 116 -16.91 1.46 6.91
C LEU A 116 -18.37 1.41 7.37
N ASN A 117 -19.29 1.08 6.45
CA ASN A 117 -20.73 1.03 6.72
C ASN A 117 -21.26 -0.40 6.81
N SER A 118 -20.39 -1.40 6.85
CA SER A 118 -20.79 -2.81 6.96
C SER A 118 -20.74 -3.24 8.42
N ALA A 119 -21.90 -3.45 9.04
CA ALA A 119 -21.97 -3.92 10.43
C ALA A 119 -21.23 -5.25 10.69
N PRO A 120 -21.41 -6.33 9.90
CA PRO A 120 -20.69 -7.59 10.12
C PRO A 120 -19.18 -7.42 9.94
N ALA A 121 -18.73 -6.64 8.94
CA ALA A 121 -17.29 -6.42 8.77
C ALA A 121 -16.66 -5.70 9.97
N GLN A 122 -17.35 -4.69 10.53
CA GLN A 122 -16.87 -3.97 11.71
C GLN A 122 -16.90 -4.84 12.98
N GLN A 123 -17.86 -5.76 13.10
CA GLN A 123 -17.99 -6.67 14.24
C GLN A 123 -16.97 -7.82 14.23
N ASP A 124 -16.69 -8.36 13.05
CA ASP A 124 -15.79 -9.51 12.85
C ASP A 124 -14.34 -9.08 12.47
N TYR A 125 -13.98 -7.81 12.68
CA TYR A 125 -12.60 -7.35 12.51
C TYR A 125 -11.69 -7.91 13.61
N VAL A 126 -10.56 -8.48 13.21
CA VAL A 126 -9.53 -9.01 14.11
C VAL A 126 -8.36 -8.04 14.15
N SER A 127 -8.17 -7.33 15.26
CA SER A 127 -6.99 -6.47 15.44
C SER A 127 -5.75 -7.32 15.72
N SER A 128 -5.04 -7.70 14.67
CA SER A 128 -3.81 -8.50 14.74
C SER A 128 -2.74 -7.98 13.78
N ASN A 129 -1.50 -7.92 14.26
CA ASN A 129 -0.35 -7.65 13.40
C ASN A 129 -0.13 -8.83 12.44
N TYR A 130 0.37 -8.60 11.23
CA TYR A 130 0.54 -9.69 10.26
C TYR A 130 1.45 -10.83 10.76
N SER A 131 2.48 -10.52 11.54
CA SER A 131 3.36 -11.54 12.15
C SER A 131 2.62 -12.52 13.07
N HIS A 132 1.46 -12.15 13.58
CA HIS A 132 0.63 -12.97 14.46
C HIS A 132 -0.57 -13.61 13.76
N ALA A 133 -0.89 -13.19 12.54
CA ALA A 133 -2.07 -13.68 11.82
C ALA A 133 -2.06 -15.21 11.68
N ALA A 134 -0.93 -15.81 11.26
CA ALA A 134 -0.81 -17.27 11.13
C ALA A 134 -1.06 -18.00 12.46
N ARG A 135 -0.55 -17.47 13.58
CA ARG A 135 -0.78 -18.02 14.92
C ARG A 135 -2.27 -17.97 15.28
N ASP A 136 -2.89 -16.82 15.10
CA ASP A 136 -4.28 -16.57 15.50
C ASP A 136 -5.25 -17.42 14.66
N ILE A 137 -5.02 -17.50 13.35
CA ILE A 137 -5.77 -18.35 12.41
C ILE A 137 -5.63 -19.83 12.80
N ASN A 138 -4.41 -20.30 13.07
CA ASN A 138 -4.19 -21.68 13.48
C ASN A 138 -4.88 -21.99 14.83
N ALA A 139 -4.81 -21.08 15.80
CA ALA A 139 -5.47 -21.23 17.10
C ALA A 139 -6.99 -21.21 17.01
N ALA A 140 -7.55 -20.53 16.01
CA ALA A 140 -8.99 -20.50 15.73
C ALA A 140 -9.53 -21.80 15.12
N GLY A 141 -8.70 -22.83 14.92
CA GLY A 141 -9.14 -24.15 14.47
C GLY A 141 -9.06 -24.35 12.96
N LEU A 142 -8.19 -23.61 12.25
CA LEU A 142 -7.94 -23.74 10.81
C LEU A 142 -7.97 -25.21 10.36
N ASN A 143 -8.80 -25.52 9.37
CA ASN A 143 -8.91 -26.86 8.78
C ASN A 143 -8.96 -26.85 7.24
N LEU A 144 -8.93 -25.67 6.62
CA LEU A 144 -8.85 -25.49 5.17
C LEU A 144 -7.93 -24.30 4.84
N VAL A 145 -7.05 -24.44 3.86
CA VAL A 145 -6.30 -23.33 3.25
C VAL A 145 -6.59 -23.34 1.75
N ALA A 146 -6.82 -22.17 1.17
CA ALA A 146 -7.06 -22.01 -0.26
C ALA A 146 -6.15 -20.93 -0.86
N GLN A 147 -5.41 -21.26 -1.92
CA GLN A 147 -4.33 -20.43 -2.46
C GLN A 147 -4.27 -20.49 -4.00
N LEU A 148 -4.06 -19.33 -4.64
CA LEU A 148 -3.63 -19.23 -6.05
C LEU A 148 -2.12 -19.44 -6.15
N LEU A 149 -1.72 -20.11 -7.22
CA LEU A 149 -0.37 -20.58 -7.44
C LEU A 149 0.12 -20.19 -8.84
N ALA A 150 1.43 -20.10 -9.00
CA ALA A 150 2.09 -20.06 -10.30
C ALA A 150 2.76 -21.40 -10.60
N SER A 151 2.84 -21.75 -11.88
CA SER A 151 3.54 -22.96 -12.36
C SER A 151 4.62 -22.56 -13.37
N SER A 152 5.69 -23.35 -13.46
CA SER A 152 6.73 -23.19 -14.48
C SER A 152 6.92 -24.51 -15.23
N SER A 153 7.13 -24.44 -16.55
CA SER A 153 7.51 -25.61 -17.34
C SER A 153 8.93 -26.10 -17.03
N GLU A 154 9.78 -25.26 -16.43
CA GLU A 154 11.16 -25.59 -16.06
C GLU A 154 11.22 -26.46 -14.79
N HIS A 155 10.23 -26.36 -13.91
CA HIS A 155 10.12 -27.10 -12.64
C HIS A 155 8.71 -27.69 -12.49
N PRO A 156 8.34 -28.70 -13.29
CA PRO A 156 6.97 -29.23 -13.35
C PRO A 156 6.51 -29.96 -12.08
N ASP A 157 7.45 -30.33 -11.21
CA ASP A 157 7.24 -30.95 -9.90
C ASP A 157 7.01 -29.93 -8.78
N ARG A 158 7.17 -28.63 -9.07
CA ARG A 158 7.06 -27.53 -8.11
C ARG A 158 6.00 -26.51 -8.49
N LEU A 159 5.42 -25.91 -7.47
CA LEU A 159 4.52 -24.76 -7.57
C LEU A 159 5.13 -23.58 -6.82
N SER A 160 4.75 -22.37 -7.21
CA SER A 160 5.17 -21.14 -6.54
C SER A 160 3.96 -20.46 -5.91
N LEU A 161 4.04 -20.11 -4.63
CA LEU A 161 3.08 -19.24 -3.94
C LEU A 161 3.07 -17.80 -4.52
N SER A 162 4.03 -17.48 -5.40
CA SER A 162 4.00 -16.32 -6.31
C SER A 162 3.89 -15.00 -5.56
N CYS A 163 2.78 -14.28 -5.78
CA CYS A 163 2.49 -12.99 -5.20
C CYS A 163 2.26 -13.05 -3.71
N ASN A 164 1.98 -14.23 -3.14
CA ASN A 164 1.63 -14.29 -1.75
C ASN A 164 1.99 -15.59 -1.00
N PRO A 165 3.26 -15.71 -0.57
CA PRO A 165 3.68 -16.69 0.44
C PRO A 165 3.42 -16.29 1.91
N ASP A 166 2.93 -15.07 2.19
CA ASP A 166 3.04 -14.35 3.46
C ASP A 166 2.77 -15.19 4.73
N ILE A 167 1.51 -15.48 5.01
CA ILE A 167 1.03 -16.25 6.15
C ILE A 167 1.02 -17.74 5.82
N THR A 168 0.95 -18.10 4.55
CA THR A 168 0.88 -19.51 4.12
C THR A 168 2.16 -20.24 4.54
N LEU A 169 3.34 -19.67 4.30
CA LEU A 169 4.61 -20.27 4.75
C LEU A 169 4.75 -20.33 6.28
N ASP A 170 4.15 -19.38 7.01
CA ASP A 170 4.11 -19.42 8.48
C ASP A 170 3.12 -20.47 9.01
N LEU A 171 2.04 -20.76 8.27
CA LEU A 171 1.05 -21.78 8.60
C LEU A 171 1.53 -23.20 8.32
N LEU A 172 2.29 -23.44 7.24
CA LEU A 172 2.69 -24.80 6.83
C LEU A 172 3.31 -25.65 7.96
N PRO A 173 4.28 -25.16 8.76
CA PRO A 173 4.83 -25.93 9.88
C PRO A 173 3.80 -26.23 10.98
N MET A 174 2.85 -25.32 11.22
CA MET A 174 1.79 -25.51 12.22
C MET A 174 0.79 -26.55 11.76
N ILE A 175 0.43 -26.53 10.46
CA ILE A 175 -0.44 -27.51 9.81
C ILE A 175 0.20 -28.90 9.83
N ALA A 176 1.48 -29.01 9.47
CA ALA A 176 2.21 -30.28 9.49
C ALA A 176 2.14 -30.92 10.88
N LYS A 177 2.43 -30.15 11.95
CA LYS A 177 2.34 -30.63 13.33
C LYS A 177 0.95 -31.15 13.72
N ARG A 178 -0.11 -30.47 13.27
CA ARG A 178 -1.51 -30.88 13.56
C ARG A 178 -1.92 -32.12 12.76
N ARG A 179 -1.49 -32.22 11.51
CA ARG A 179 -1.67 -33.43 10.69
C ARG A 179 -0.96 -34.64 11.30
N ASP A 180 0.27 -34.46 11.81
CA ASP A 180 1.00 -35.51 12.54
C ASP A 180 0.28 -35.95 13.82
N ALA A 181 -0.51 -35.06 14.42
CA ALA A 181 -1.39 -35.37 15.56
C ALA A 181 -2.72 -36.03 15.17
N GLY A 182 -2.95 -36.28 13.88
CA GLY A 182 -4.15 -36.96 13.35
C GLY A 182 -5.29 -36.03 12.95
N GLU A 183 -5.07 -34.71 12.92
CA GLU A 183 -6.10 -33.77 12.46
C GLU A 183 -6.19 -33.73 10.92
N THR A 184 -7.42 -33.73 10.40
CA THR A 184 -7.67 -33.50 8.97
C THR A 184 -7.69 -31.99 8.70
N ILE A 185 -6.66 -31.51 8.00
CA ILE A 185 -6.57 -30.14 7.47
C ILE A 185 -6.33 -30.28 5.98
N LEU A 186 -7.03 -29.54 5.12
CA LEU A 186 -6.87 -29.59 3.66
C LEU A 186 -6.21 -28.34 3.09
N LEU A 187 -5.35 -28.52 2.09
CA LEU A 187 -4.78 -27.46 1.27
C LEU A 187 -5.30 -27.57 -0.16
N VAL A 188 -5.94 -26.51 -0.63
CA VAL A 188 -6.49 -26.38 -1.99
C VAL A 188 -5.69 -25.36 -2.78
N GLY A 189 -5.17 -25.79 -3.93
CA GLY A 189 -4.42 -24.95 -4.86
C GLY A 189 -5.19 -24.72 -6.16
N GLN A 190 -5.04 -23.53 -6.76
CA GLN A 190 -5.45 -23.29 -8.14
C GLN A 190 -4.34 -22.51 -8.87
N VAL A 191 -3.89 -23.03 -10.01
CA VAL A 191 -2.86 -22.34 -10.80
C VAL A 191 -3.48 -21.22 -11.61
N HIS A 192 -2.87 -20.05 -11.61
CA HIS A 192 -3.23 -18.91 -12.46
C HIS A 192 -2.17 -18.71 -13.56
N THR A 193 -2.59 -18.51 -14.81
CA THR A 193 -1.67 -18.36 -15.96
C THR A 193 -0.81 -17.10 -15.88
N ASP A 194 -1.41 -16.00 -15.41
CA ASP A 194 -0.77 -14.69 -15.39
C ASP A 194 -0.02 -14.40 -14.09
N LEU A 195 -0.09 -15.26 -13.07
CA LEU A 195 0.68 -15.03 -11.84
C LEU A 195 2.19 -15.25 -12.10
N PRO A 196 3.07 -14.31 -11.73
CA PRO A 196 4.51 -14.48 -11.92
C PRO A 196 5.06 -15.64 -11.09
N TYR A 197 5.79 -16.56 -11.71
CA TYR A 197 6.50 -17.60 -10.97
C TYR A 197 7.68 -16.99 -10.22
N MET A 198 7.64 -17.03 -8.88
CA MET A 198 8.68 -16.51 -8.00
C MET A 198 9.47 -17.68 -7.40
N PRO A 199 10.77 -17.79 -7.68
CA PRO A 199 11.61 -18.85 -7.12
C PRO A 199 11.94 -18.59 -5.64
N GLY A 200 12.66 -19.52 -5.02
CA GLY A 200 13.17 -19.37 -3.65
C GLY A 200 12.15 -19.82 -2.60
N ASP A 201 11.95 -19.03 -1.55
CA ASP A 201 11.11 -19.42 -0.41
C ASP A 201 9.63 -19.65 -0.80
N ALA A 202 9.17 -19.01 -1.88
CA ALA A 202 7.82 -19.19 -2.39
C ALA A 202 7.61 -20.54 -3.12
N GLU A 203 8.67 -21.29 -3.43
CA GLU A 203 8.55 -22.60 -4.08
C GLU A 203 8.17 -23.69 -3.08
N VAL A 204 7.16 -24.47 -3.43
CA VAL A 204 6.67 -25.61 -2.66
C VAL A 204 6.52 -26.82 -3.57
N ASP A 205 6.71 -28.02 -3.01
CA ASP A 205 6.46 -29.26 -3.76
C ASP A 205 4.97 -29.39 -4.09
N ILE A 206 4.64 -29.94 -5.25
CA ILE A 206 3.24 -30.10 -5.69
C ILE A 206 2.38 -30.88 -4.67
N ASP A 207 3.00 -31.83 -3.96
CA ASP A 207 2.37 -32.65 -2.92
C ASP A 207 2.06 -31.90 -1.61
N THR A 208 2.43 -30.62 -1.52
CA THR A 208 1.97 -29.73 -0.43
C THR A 208 0.44 -29.59 -0.45
N PHE A 209 -0.18 -29.62 -1.63
CA PHE A 209 -1.62 -29.49 -1.81
C PHE A 209 -2.30 -30.85 -1.85
N ASP A 210 -3.43 -30.99 -1.15
CA ASP A 210 -4.26 -32.21 -1.21
C ASP A 210 -5.12 -32.20 -2.47
N LEU A 211 -5.64 -31.03 -2.82
CA LEU A 211 -6.52 -30.80 -3.96
C LEU A 211 -5.90 -29.70 -4.83
N LEU A 212 -5.67 -30.00 -6.10
CA LEU A 212 -5.21 -29.03 -7.08
C LEU A 212 -6.24 -28.93 -8.20
N ILE A 213 -6.80 -27.74 -8.38
CA ILE A 213 -7.81 -27.49 -9.39
C ILE A 213 -7.14 -27.57 -10.77
N ASP A 214 -7.61 -28.51 -11.59
CA ASP A 214 -7.01 -28.87 -12.88
C ASP A 214 -7.13 -27.74 -13.91
N ALA A 215 -8.29 -27.08 -13.93
CA ALA A 215 -8.51 -25.91 -14.78
C ALA A 215 -7.72 -24.71 -14.26
N LYS A 216 -6.69 -24.31 -15.00
CA LYS A 216 -5.95 -23.08 -14.73
C LYS A 216 -6.89 -21.87 -14.84
N ASP A 217 -6.79 -20.98 -13.87
CA ASP A 217 -7.41 -19.67 -13.93
C ASP A 217 -6.65 -18.79 -14.94
N SER A 218 -7.38 -18.09 -15.79
CA SER A 218 -6.86 -17.14 -16.76
C SER A 218 -7.67 -15.83 -16.77
N SER A 219 -8.45 -15.60 -15.70
CA SER A 219 -9.16 -14.35 -15.51
C SER A 219 -8.19 -13.19 -15.27
N THR A 220 -8.68 -11.97 -15.40
CA THR A 220 -7.88 -10.76 -15.21
C THR A 220 -7.42 -10.68 -13.77
N LEU A 221 -6.10 -10.60 -13.54
CA LEU A 221 -5.56 -10.34 -12.20
C LEU A 221 -5.99 -8.95 -11.69
N PHE A 222 -6.23 -8.84 -10.39
CA PHE A 222 -6.52 -7.54 -9.79
C PHE A 222 -5.34 -6.58 -9.99
N SER A 223 -5.64 -5.37 -10.44
CA SER A 223 -4.67 -4.31 -10.67
C SER A 223 -4.85 -3.20 -9.65
N THR A 224 -3.75 -2.59 -9.21
CA THR A 224 -3.75 -1.30 -8.49
C THR A 224 -3.16 -0.24 -9.40
N PRO A 225 -4.01 0.48 -10.16
CA PRO A 225 -3.52 1.48 -11.10
C PRO A 225 -2.72 2.57 -10.42
N ASN A 226 -1.67 3.04 -11.09
CA ASN A 226 -0.92 4.19 -10.59
C ASN A 226 -1.79 5.44 -10.65
N MET A 227 -2.03 6.06 -9.49
CA MET A 227 -2.83 7.27 -9.35
C MET A 227 -1.94 8.52 -9.47
N PRO A 228 -2.51 9.68 -9.83
CA PRO A 228 -1.73 10.91 -9.91
C PRO A 228 -1.17 11.29 -8.53
N VAL A 229 0.09 11.71 -8.52
CA VAL A 229 0.82 12.15 -7.32
C VAL A 229 0.75 13.67 -7.24
N GLY A 230 0.14 14.18 -6.16
CA GLY A 230 0.04 15.61 -5.90
C GLY A 230 1.34 16.22 -5.36
N PHE A 231 1.44 17.55 -5.41
CA PHE A 231 2.65 18.26 -4.94
C PHE A 231 2.97 18.00 -3.46
N GLN A 232 1.95 17.87 -2.59
CA GLN A 232 2.15 17.54 -1.16
C GLN A 232 2.93 16.23 -1.01
N ASP A 233 2.50 15.18 -1.72
CA ASP A 233 3.13 13.87 -1.65
C ASP A 233 4.55 13.91 -2.22
N HIS A 234 4.78 14.65 -3.33
CA HIS A 234 6.12 14.88 -3.86
C HIS A 234 7.06 15.53 -2.85
N PHE A 235 6.61 16.55 -2.11
CA PHE A 235 7.43 17.16 -1.06
C PHE A 235 7.67 16.21 0.13
N ILE A 236 6.67 15.42 0.53
CA ILE A 236 6.84 14.36 1.54
C ILE A 236 7.91 13.36 1.09
N GLY A 237 7.78 12.86 -0.15
CA GLY A 237 8.74 11.93 -0.76
C GLY A 237 10.15 12.53 -0.88
N LEU A 238 10.25 13.82 -1.22
CA LEU A 238 11.49 14.57 -1.28
C LEU A 238 12.17 14.62 0.09
N HIS A 239 11.45 15.05 1.14
CA HIS A 239 11.98 15.08 2.50
C HIS A 239 12.41 13.68 2.98
N ALA A 240 11.55 12.67 2.80
CA ALA A 240 11.85 11.29 3.19
C ALA A 240 13.07 10.73 2.43
N SER A 241 13.26 11.07 1.15
CA SER A 241 14.40 10.61 0.33
C SER A 241 15.76 11.04 0.88
N THR A 242 15.82 12.15 1.62
CA THR A 242 17.06 12.64 2.26
C THR A 242 17.47 11.80 3.46
N LEU A 243 16.54 11.04 4.04
CA LEU A 243 16.80 10.14 5.17
C LEU A 243 17.23 8.75 4.71
N VAL A 244 17.16 8.44 3.42
CA VAL A 244 17.59 7.14 2.87
C VAL A 244 19.11 7.13 2.70
N ARG A 245 19.81 6.26 3.43
CA ARG A 245 21.27 6.13 3.34
C ARG A 245 21.68 5.15 2.23
N ASP A 246 22.72 5.51 1.48
CA ASP A 246 23.37 4.58 0.55
C ASP A 246 23.99 3.39 1.29
N GLY A 247 23.83 2.18 0.73
CA GLY A 247 24.19 0.93 1.39
C GLY A 247 23.16 0.43 2.41
N GLY A 248 22.08 1.17 2.65
CA GLY A 248 21.09 0.83 3.67
C GLY A 248 20.03 -0.18 3.23
N THR A 249 18.99 -0.30 4.07
CA THR A 249 17.78 -1.09 3.82
C THR A 249 16.56 -0.19 3.69
N LEU A 250 15.71 -0.48 2.71
CA LEU A 250 14.49 0.28 2.44
C LEU A 250 13.25 -0.60 2.62
N GLN A 251 12.31 -0.12 3.42
CA GLN A 251 10.94 -0.59 3.44
C GLN A 251 10.01 0.58 3.11
N ILE A 252 9.11 0.37 2.16
CA ILE A 252 8.12 1.35 1.72
C ILE A 252 6.78 0.67 1.48
N GLY A 253 5.69 1.38 1.80
CA GLY A 253 4.33 0.94 1.49
C GLY A 253 3.85 1.35 0.09
N ILE A 254 2.56 1.11 -0.17
CA ILE A 254 1.86 1.51 -1.41
C ILE A 254 1.30 2.94 -1.35
N GLY A 255 0.83 3.40 -2.50
CA GLY A 255 0.07 4.63 -2.65
C GLY A 255 0.96 5.83 -3.00
N SER A 256 0.31 6.98 -3.20
CA SER A 256 0.93 8.15 -3.81
C SER A 256 2.16 8.68 -3.06
N MET A 257 2.22 8.55 -1.73
CA MET A 257 3.39 8.95 -0.95
C MET A 257 4.59 7.99 -1.13
N GLY A 258 4.36 6.69 -1.30
CA GLY A 258 5.41 5.72 -1.65
C GLY A 258 5.93 5.94 -3.07
N ASP A 259 5.02 6.24 -4.00
CA ASP A 259 5.37 6.58 -5.38
C ASP A 259 6.17 7.89 -5.46
N ALA A 260 5.80 8.89 -4.66
CA ALA A 260 6.53 10.14 -4.53
C ALA A 260 7.95 9.96 -3.98
N LEU A 261 8.11 9.15 -2.94
CA LEU A 261 9.44 8.80 -2.43
C LEU A 261 10.27 8.11 -3.50
N THR A 262 9.67 7.17 -4.23
CA THR A 262 10.33 6.49 -5.35
C THR A 262 10.78 7.49 -6.41
N ALA A 263 9.92 8.44 -6.80
CA ALA A 263 10.23 9.51 -7.73
C ALA A 263 11.42 10.37 -7.27
N ALA A 264 11.44 10.74 -5.98
CA ALA A 264 12.52 11.52 -5.40
C ALA A 264 13.86 10.74 -5.38
N LEU A 265 13.84 9.43 -5.12
CA LEU A 265 15.03 8.57 -5.17
C LEU A 265 15.54 8.40 -6.61
N LEU A 266 14.65 8.26 -7.60
CA LEU A 266 15.00 8.26 -9.01
C LEU A 266 15.65 9.57 -9.42
N ALA A 267 15.08 10.71 -9.03
CA ALA A 267 15.65 12.03 -9.29
C ALA A 267 17.02 12.19 -8.61
N ARG A 268 17.15 11.77 -7.35
CA ARG A 268 18.42 11.76 -6.62
C ARG A 268 19.51 10.99 -7.35
N GLN A 269 19.16 9.88 -8.01
CA GLN A 269 20.10 9.05 -8.77
C GLN A 269 20.39 9.62 -10.16
N ALA A 270 19.36 9.89 -10.96
CA ALA A 270 19.49 10.21 -12.38
C ALA A 270 19.67 11.70 -12.69
N ASN A 271 19.17 12.59 -11.82
CA ASN A 271 19.25 14.04 -11.96
C ASN A 271 19.60 14.71 -10.62
N ASN A 272 20.75 14.33 -10.04
CA ASN A 272 21.13 14.81 -8.71
C ASN A 272 21.26 16.34 -8.66
N ALA A 273 21.72 16.98 -9.74
CA ALA A 273 21.84 18.44 -9.79
C ALA A 273 20.46 19.14 -9.64
N GLY A 274 19.44 18.67 -10.37
CA GLY A 274 18.07 19.17 -10.22
C GLY A 274 17.51 18.88 -8.83
N TYR A 275 17.72 17.66 -8.33
CA TYR A 275 17.34 17.27 -6.98
C TYR A 275 17.92 18.23 -5.93
N GLN A 276 19.24 18.48 -5.95
CA GLN A 276 19.91 19.40 -5.02
C GLN A 276 19.41 20.85 -5.16
N ALA A 277 19.13 21.31 -6.39
CA ALA A 277 18.56 22.63 -6.62
C ALA A 277 17.18 22.79 -5.95
N LEU A 278 16.33 21.77 -6.05
CA LEU A 278 15.04 21.73 -5.35
C LEU A 278 15.22 21.70 -3.82
N LEU A 279 16.16 20.89 -3.30
CA LEU A 279 16.48 20.86 -1.86
C LEU A 279 16.92 22.22 -1.31
N ASN A 280 17.64 23.00 -2.12
CA ASN A 280 18.05 24.36 -1.76
C ASN A 280 16.86 25.33 -1.71
N ASP A 281 15.93 25.24 -2.68
CA ASP A 281 14.75 26.10 -2.74
C ASP A 281 13.75 25.87 -1.60
N ILE A 282 13.66 24.64 -1.09
CA ILE A 282 12.87 24.34 0.12
C ILE A 282 13.60 24.69 1.43
N ASN A 283 14.87 25.13 1.34
CA ASN A 283 15.75 25.50 2.44
C ASN A 283 15.94 24.39 3.49
N LEU A 284 16.45 23.23 3.06
CA LEU A 284 16.74 22.10 3.96
C LEU A 284 17.85 22.35 5.00
N SER A 285 18.51 23.51 5.00
CA SER A 285 19.64 23.82 5.88
C SER A 285 19.33 23.56 7.37
N GLN A 286 18.08 23.75 7.79
CA GLN A 286 17.62 23.50 9.16
C GLN A 286 17.62 22.02 9.57
N TRP A 287 17.61 21.09 8.61
CA TRP A 287 17.71 19.65 8.85
C TRP A 287 19.06 19.06 8.41
N ALA A 288 20.03 19.89 8.01
CA ALA A 288 21.31 19.43 7.46
C ALA A 288 22.03 18.44 8.39
N GLN A 289 22.09 18.75 9.70
CA GLN A 289 22.71 17.84 10.70
C GLN A 289 21.96 16.52 10.84
N LEU A 290 20.63 16.53 10.75
CA LEU A 290 19.82 15.32 10.80
C LEU A 290 20.07 14.46 9.55
N ILE A 291 20.07 15.09 8.38
CA ILE A 291 20.27 14.42 7.08
C ILE A 291 21.67 13.82 6.99
N GLU A 292 22.70 14.54 7.43
CA GLU A 292 24.07 14.02 7.49
C GLU A 292 24.17 12.81 8.43
N ARG A 293 23.55 12.92 9.61
CA ARG A 293 23.57 11.86 10.62
C ARG A 293 22.78 10.64 10.21
N GLU A 294 21.65 10.79 9.53
CA GLU A 294 20.66 9.70 9.31
C GLU A 294 20.49 9.29 7.85
N GLY A 295 21.04 10.01 6.88
CA GLY A 295 20.76 9.73 5.48
C GLY A 295 21.82 10.26 4.54
N GLY A 296 21.39 11.02 3.53
CA GLY A 296 22.27 11.64 2.55
C GLY A 296 21.50 12.13 1.32
N THR A 297 22.18 12.93 0.50
CA THR A 297 21.61 13.52 -0.72
C THR A 297 22.40 13.18 -1.99
N ALA A 298 23.54 12.52 -1.86
CA ALA A 298 24.35 12.04 -2.98
C ALA A 298 23.70 10.83 -3.68
N PRO A 299 23.99 10.58 -4.97
CA PRO A 299 23.59 9.35 -5.66
C PRO A 299 24.04 8.09 -4.92
N PHE A 300 23.34 6.97 -5.18
CA PHE A 300 23.63 5.69 -4.56
C PHE A 300 24.83 5.02 -5.23
N ALA A 301 25.92 4.84 -4.48
CA ALA A 301 27.15 4.18 -4.94
C ALA A 301 27.11 2.68 -4.62
N LYS A 302 26.67 2.30 -3.41
CA LYS A 302 26.44 0.90 -3.04
C LYS A 302 25.08 0.39 -3.51
N GLY A 303 24.06 1.24 -3.47
CA GLY A 303 22.67 0.86 -3.69
C GLY A 303 21.98 0.44 -2.38
N LEU A 304 20.73 0.01 -2.52
CA LEU A 304 19.84 -0.35 -1.42
C LEU A 304 19.47 -1.83 -1.47
N TYR A 305 19.16 -2.38 -0.30
CA TYR A 305 18.50 -3.67 -0.13
C TYR A 305 17.02 -3.42 0.21
N GLY A 306 16.09 -3.98 -0.57
CA GLY A 306 14.66 -3.91 -0.30
C GLY A 306 14.24 -4.99 0.70
N CYS A 307 13.67 -4.62 1.84
CA CYS A 307 13.09 -5.58 2.79
C CYS A 307 11.74 -5.04 3.22
N SER A 308 10.69 -5.42 2.50
CA SER A 308 9.37 -4.82 2.65
C SER A 308 8.29 -5.87 2.81
N GLU A 309 7.29 -5.59 3.63
CA GLU A 309 6.11 -6.45 3.76
C GLU A 309 5.45 -6.66 2.40
N MET A 310 5.35 -5.57 1.63
CA MET A 310 4.84 -5.59 0.27
C MET A 310 5.96 -5.27 -0.72
N PHE A 311 6.19 -6.16 -1.69
CA PHE A 311 7.04 -5.86 -2.84
C PHE A 311 6.25 -5.00 -3.84
N VAL A 312 6.33 -3.67 -3.64
CA VAL A 312 5.60 -2.68 -4.42
C VAL A 312 6.27 -2.37 -5.76
N ASN A 313 5.48 -1.87 -6.72
CA ASN A 313 5.99 -1.43 -8.03
C ASN A 313 7.18 -0.47 -7.92
N GLY A 314 7.16 0.44 -6.94
CA GLY A 314 8.28 1.36 -6.69
C GLY A 314 9.62 0.66 -6.44
N LEU A 315 9.65 -0.46 -5.71
CA LEU A 315 10.89 -1.22 -5.49
C LEU A 315 11.41 -1.86 -6.78
N LEU A 316 10.53 -2.34 -7.65
CA LEU A 316 10.93 -2.89 -8.95
C LEU A 316 11.46 -1.79 -9.88
N VAL A 317 10.80 -0.63 -9.90
CA VAL A 317 11.29 0.53 -10.66
C VAL A 317 12.66 1.00 -10.15
N LEU A 318 12.90 1.00 -8.83
CA LEU A 318 14.21 1.30 -8.26
C LEU A 318 15.24 0.23 -8.61
N ALA A 319 14.86 -1.04 -8.71
CA ALA A 319 15.75 -2.12 -9.14
C ALA A 319 16.13 -1.98 -10.62
N ASP A 320 15.16 -1.68 -11.49
CA ASP A 320 15.39 -1.41 -12.92
C ASP A 320 16.28 -0.16 -13.13
N ALA A 321 16.16 0.85 -12.26
CA ALA A 321 17.04 2.01 -12.22
C ALA A 321 18.43 1.74 -11.59
N GLY A 322 18.68 0.51 -11.15
CA GLY A 322 19.91 0.08 -10.50
C GLY A 322 20.10 0.62 -9.08
N ILE A 323 19.10 1.22 -8.45
CA ILE A 323 19.18 1.73 -7.07
C ILE A 323 19.06 0.58 -6.07
N ILE A 324 18.07 -0.30 -6.25
CA ILE A 324 17.96 -1.56 -5.49
C ILE A 324 18.87 -2.58 -6.17
N ARG A 325 20.04 -2.79 -5.57
CA ARG A 325 21.08 -3.69 -6.10
C ARG A 325 21.99 -4.28 -5.03
N ARG A 326 21.91 -3.79 -3.78
CA ARG A 326 22.73 -4.33 -2.69
C ARG A 326 22.20 -5.71 -2.33
N LYS A 327 23.05 -6.72 -2.46
CA LYS A 327 22.72 -8.10 -2.14
C LYS A 327 22.88 -8.38 -0.65
N VAL A 328 22.03 -9.26 -0.14
CA VAL A 328 22.16 -9.90 1.17
C VAL A 328 22.18 -11.41 1.00
N TYR A 329 22.84 -12.10 1.92
CA TYR A 329 23.16 -13.53 1.82
C TYR A 329 22.54 -14.30 2.99
N PRO A 330 22.22 -15.60 2.80
CA PRO A 330 21.39 -16.37 3.74
C PRO A 330 22.14 -16.88 4.99
N ASP A 331 23.45 -16.70 5.08
CA ASP A 331 24.25 -17.09 6.24
C ASP A 331 25.09 -15.95 6.80
N VAL A 332 25.38 -16.06 8.10
CA VAL A 332 26.08 -15.02 8.87
C VAL A 332 27.48 -14.77 8.32
N HIS A 333 28.24 -15.82 8.00
CA HIS A 333 29.63 -15.69 7.60
C HIS A 333 29.77 -14.96 6.25
N THR A 334 28.99 -15.39 5.26
CA THR A 334 28.95 -14.75 3.95
C THR A 334 28.45 -13.32 4.05
N GLN A 335 27.43 -13.06 4.88
CA GLN A 335 26.93 -11.70 5.09
C GLN A 335 27.97 -10.78 5.77
N GLU A 336 28.74 -11.29 6.73
CA GLU A 336 29.85 -10.55 7.34
C GLU A 336 30.92 -10.21 6.30
N GLN A 337 31.30 -11.16 5.45
CA GLN A 337 32.25 -10.93 4.35
C GLN A 337 31.74 -9.87 3.37
N ALA A 338 30.44 -9.91 3.02
CA ALA A 338 29.79 -8.92 2.17
C ALA A 338 29.84 -7.53 2.81
N ASN A 339 29.49 -7.42 4.09
CA ASN A 339 29.53 -6.16 4.83
C ASN A 339 30.95 -5.60 4.95
N ALA A 340 31.95 -6.47 5.06
CA ALA A 340 33.37 -6.10 5.07
C ALA A 340 33.94 -5.77 3.68
N GLY A 341 33.19 -6.00 2.60
CA GLY A 341 33.66 -5.82 1.22
C GLY A 341 34.74 -6.82 0.78
N THR A 342 34.76 -8.00 1.42
CA THR A 342 35.75 -9.07 1.18
C THR A 342 35.19 -10.27 0.42
N LEU A 343 33.87 -10.31 0.24
CA LEU A 343 33.18 -11.37 -0.51
C LEU A 343 33.42 -11.22 -2.01
N ASP A 344 33.77 -12.32 -2.69
CA ASP A 344 33.69 -12.40 -4.14
C ASP A 344 32.23 -12.62 -4.55
N GLU A 345 31.49 -11.54 -4.75
CA GLU A 345 30.07 -11.59 -5.12
C GLU A 345 29.83 -12.28 -6.46
N SER A 346 30.84 -12.34 -7.35
CA SER A 346 30.71 -12.98 -8.66
C SER A 346 30.64 -14.51 -8.57
N ALA A 347 31.14 -15.07 -7.47
CA ALA A 347 31.09 -16.49 -7.16
C ALA A 347 29.79 -16.89 -6.42
N GLN A 348 28.96 -15.93 -6.01
CA GLN A 348 27.73 -16.20 -5.25
C GLN A 348 26.50 -16.19 -6.16
N THR A 349 25.62 -17.17 -5.97
CA THR A 349 24.39 -17.32 -6.78
C THR A 349 23.11 -17.05 -6.00
N ASP A 350 23.19 -16.88 -4.68
CA ASP A 350 22.06 -16.80 -3.74
C ASP A 350 21.88 -15.40 -3.12
N GLY A 351 22.57 -14.39 -3.65
CA GLY A 351 22.45 -13.02 -3.17
C GLY A 351 21.11 -12.38 -3.52
N ILE A 352 20.37 -11.92 -2.51
CA ILE A 352 19.02 -11.35 -2.63
C ILE A 352 19.07 -9.82 -2.54
N SER A 353 18.40 -9.13 -3.46
CA SER A 353 18.26 -7.67 -3.46
C SER A 353 16.91 -7.18 -2.94
N VAL A 354 15.87 -8.03 -3.00
CA VAL A 354 14.54 -7.75 -2.44
C VAL A 354 14.02 -8.96 -1.69
N HIS A 355 13.65 -8.76 -0.43
CA HIS A 355 12.76 -9.66 0.30
C HIS A 355 11.37 -9.02 0.39
N GLY A 356 10.34 -9.78 -0.01
CA GLY A 356 8.93 -9.37 -0.01
C GLY A 356 8.04 -10.40 0.68
N GLY A 357 7.01 -9.96 1.42
CA GLY A 357 6.00 -10.86 1.99
C GLY A 357 4.91 -11.21 0.99
N PHE A 358 4.37 -10.19 0.32
CA PHE A 358 3.42 -10.33 -0.78
C PHE A 358 3.58 -9.19 -1.80
N PHE A 359 2.91 -9.27 -2.95
CA PHE A 359 2.85 -8.16 -3.90
C PHE A 359 1.49 -8.02 -4.57
N LEU A 360 1.18 -6.77 -4.93
CA LEU A 360 0.04 -6.34 -5.72
C LEU A 360 0.47 -5.04 -6.42
N GLY A 361 0.12 -4.88 -7.69
CA GLY A 361 0.60 -3.76 -8.50
C GLY A 361 -0.26 -3.52 -9.74
N PRO A 362 0.15 -2.56 -10.60
CA PRO A 362 -0.45 -2.40 -11.92
C PRO A 362 -0.15 -3.63 -12.79
N ARG A 363 -0.90 -3.80 -13.88
CA ARG A 363 -0.71 -4.93 -14.82
C ARG A 363 0.74 -5.05 -15.33
N SER A 364 1.36 -3.91 -15.63
CA SER A 364 2.75 -3.81 -16.09
C SER A 364 3.76 -4.36 -15.08
N PHE A 365 3.45 -4.30 -13.78
CA PHE A 365 4.30 -4.86 -12.73
C PHE A 365 4.36 -6.40 -12.81
N TYR A 366 3.21 -7.05 -12.99
CA TYR A 366 3.16 -8.51 -13.16
C TYR A 366 3.81 -8.96 -14.47
N GLU A 367 3.54 -8.23 -15.57
CA GLU A 367 4.16 -8.47 -16.88
C GLU A 367 5.68 -8.38 -16.78
N ARG A 368 6.19 -7.30 -16.18
CA ARG A 368 7.62 -7.11 -15.98
C ARG A 368 8.24 -8.25 -15.19
N LEU A 369 7.63 -8.69 -14.09
CA LEU A 369 8.12 -9.83 -13.30
C LEU A 369 8.17 -11.13 -14.11
N ARG A 370 7.19 -11.40 -14.98
CA ARG A 370 7.18 -12.58 -15.85
C ARG A 370 8.28 -12.53 -16.92
N GLU A 371 8.59 -11.35 -17.43
CA GLU A 371 9.61 -11.14 -18.47
C GLU A 371 11.04 -11.14 -17.93
N LEU A 372 11.23 -11.01 -16.60
CA LEU A 372 12.56 -11.03 -16.01
C LEU A 372 13.25 -12.39 -16.23
N PRO A 373 14.54 -12.37 -16.64
CA PRO A 373 15.32 -13.60 -16.72
C PRO A 373 15.39 -14.25 -15.33
N GLN A 374 15.48 -15.58 -15.30
CA GLN A 374 15.51 -16.37 -14.06
C GLN A 374 16.59 -15.87 -13.09
N SER A 375 17.76 -15.51 -13.60
CA SER A 375 18.87 -14.96 -12.79
C SER A 375 18.51 -13.67 -12.05
N LYS A 376 17.61 -12.84 -12.59
CA LYS A 376 17.11 -11.65 -11.91
C LYS A 376 15.94 -11.94 -10.98
N ARG A 377 15.05 -12.86 -11.34
CA ARG A 377 13.98 -13.31 -10.43
C ARG A 377 14.54 -13.95 -9.16
N LEU A 378 15.66 -14.67 -9.24
CA LEU A 378 16.37 -15.22 -8.08
C LEU A 378 16.91 -14.14 -7.12
N GLU A 379 17.07 -12.89 -7.56
CA GLU A 379 17.46 -11.79 -6.67
C GLU A 379 16.24 -11.24 -5.89
N PHE A 380 15.02 -11.67 -6.18
CA PHE A 380 13.78 -11.25 -5.53
C PHE A 380 13.12 -12.44 -4.80
N ASN A 381 13.33 -12.52 -3.49
CA ASN A 381 12.82 -13.61 -2.67
C ASN A 381 11.49 -13.23 -2.02
N MET A 382 10.40 -13.88 -2.46
CA MET A 382 9.10 -13.79 -1.81
C MET A 382 9.04 -14.81 -0.67
N THR A 383 8.87 -14.36 0.57
CA THR A 383 9.03 -15.19 1.77
C THR A 383 7.95 -14.92 2.83
N ARG A 384 8.01 -15.65 3.94
CA ARG A 384 7.06 -15.59 5.05
C ARG A 384 7.05 -14.20 5.71
N ILE A 385 5.89 -13.76 6.18
CA ILE A 385 5.76 -12.42 6.77
C ILE A 385 6.53 -12.28 8.09
N SER A 386 6.65 -13.36 8.87
CA SER A 386 7.47 -13.37 10.09
C SER A 386 8.95 -13.07 9.82
N TYR A 387 9.48 -13.43 8.65
CA TYR A 387 10.85 -13.12 8.28
C TYR A 387 11.03 -11.61 8.13
N ILE A 388 10.13 -10.97 7.39
CA ILE A 388 10.16 -9.54 7.08
C ILE A 388 9.89 -8.68 8.32
N ASN A 389 8.82 -9.00 9.04
CA ASN A 389 8.25 -8.14 10.07
C ASN A 389 8.90 -8.34 11.45
N GLU A 390 9.73 -9.36 11.64
CA GLU A 390 10.37 -9.62 12.93
C GLU A 390 11.89 -9.78 12.80
N LEU A 391 12.59 -9.56 13.92
CA LEU A 391 14.00 -9.95 14.07
C LEU A 391 14.14 -11.37 14.64
N TYR A 392 13.12 -11.90 15.32
CA TYR A 392 13.18 -13.24 15.91
C TYR A 392 13.42 -14.34 14.85
N GLY A 393 13.96 -15.48 15.31
CA GLY A 393 14.28 -16.67 14.50
C GLY A 393 15.63 -16.64 13.80
N GLN A 394 16.12 -15.47 13.37
CA GLN A 394 17.42 -15.29 12.69
C GLN A 394 18.00 -13.90 12.98
N GLU A 395 17.99 -13.52 14.25
CA GLU A 395 18.25 -12.13 14.66
C GLU A 395 19.62 -11.62 14.25
N GLU A 396 20.67 -12.42 14.46
CA GLU A 396 22.04 -12.07 14.09
C GLU A 396 22.16 -11.77 12.58
N LEU A 397 21.65 -12.68 11.74
CA LEU A 397 21.66 -12.50 10.29
C LEU A 397 20.85 -11.26 9.87
N LYS A 398 19.61 -11.12 10.36
CA LYS A 398 18.74 -9.99 10.00
C LYS A 398 19.35 -8.65 10.41
N ARG A 399 20.08 -8.59 11.53
CA ARG A 399 20.83 -7.39 11.96
C ARG A 399 21.97 -7.07 11.00
N LEU A 400 22.73 -8.07 10.56
CA LEU A 400 23.80 -7.90 9.57
C LEU A 400 23.27 -7.49 8.19
N GLN A 401 22.08 -7.97 7.81
CA GLN A 401 21.46 -7.64 6.54
C GLN A 401 20.82 -6.24 6.54
N ARG A 402 20.17 -5.84 7.64
CA ARG A 402 19.32 -4.63 7.73
C ARG A 402 20.06 -3.39 8.24
N LEU A 403 21.19 -3.09 7.61
CA LEU A 403 21.99 -1.90 7.90
C LEU A 403 21.25 -0.62 7.51
N ASP A 404 21.41 0.44 8.30
CA ASP A 404 20.84 1.77 8.08
C ASP A 404 19.36 1.75 7.62
N ALA A 405 18.57 0.87 8.23
CA ALA A 405 17.22 0.60 7.74
C ALA A 405 16.29 1.82 7.89
N ARG A 406 15.55 2.14 6.82
CA ARG A 406 14.51 3.18 6.83
C ARG A 406 13.18 2.51 6.60
N PHE A 407 12.39 2.46 7.66
CA PHE A 407 11.04 1.91 7.65
C PHE A 407 10.02 3.02 7.50
N ILE A 408 9.48 3.19 6.30
CA ILE A 408 8.67 4.33 5.94
C ILE A 408 7.21 3.91 5.83
N ASN A 409 6.38 4.44 6.73
CA ASN A 409 4.98 4.06 6.87
C ASN A 409 4.07 5.29 6.91
N THR A 410 2.89 5.16 6.32
CA THR A 410 1.90 6.24 6.29
C THR A 410 1.04 6.21 7.55
N VAL A 411 0.72 7.39 8.08
CA VAL A 411 -0.38 7.62 9.03
C VAL A 411 -1.29 8.69 8.45
N PHE A 412 -2.58 8.65 8.75
CA PHE A 412 -3.50 9.71 8.28
C PHE A 412 -3.66 10.84 9.31
N THR A 413 -3.32 10.58 10.58
CA THR A 413 -3.35 11.57 11.66
C THR A 413 -2.14 11.39 12.59
N MET A 414 -1.62 12.50 13.10
CA MET A 414 -0.59 12.55 14.13
C MET A 414 -1.05 13.46 15.28
N THR A 415 -0.96 13.01 16.52
CA THR A 415 -1.19 13.89 17.68
C THR A 415 0.06 14.73 17.98
N LEU A 416 -0.10 15.93 18.51
CA LEU A 416 1.02 16.79 18.96
C LEU A 416 1.87 16.13 20.06
N MET A 417 1.32 15.12 20.74
CA MET A 417 2.07 14.32 21.72
C MET A 417 2.94 13.24 21.07
N GLY A 418 2.84 13.02 19.76
CA GLY A 418 3.66 12.06 19.04
C GLY A 418 3.03 10.67 18.84
N ALA A 419 1.71 10.52 19.02
CA ALA A 419 1.03 9.26 18.64
C ALA A 419 0.51 9.31 17.20
N GLY A 420 0.71 8.22 16.44
CA GLY A 420 0.25 8.08 15.05
C GLY A 420 -1.01 7.22 14.93
N VAL A 421 -1.85 7.54 13.95
CA VAL A 421 -3.11 6.83 13.67
C VAL A 421 -3.19 6.43 12.20
N ALA A 422 -3.44 5.15 11.94
CA ALA A 422 -3.43 4.57 10.61
C ALA A 422 -4.63 3.65 10.29
N ASP A 423 -5.33 3.11 11.30
CA ASP A 423 -6.29 2.02 11.08
C ASP A 423 -7.76 2.31 11.45
N GLN A 424 -8.04 3.25 12.35
CA GLN A 424 -9.40 3.51 12.87
C GLN A 424 -9.77 4.99 12.86
N LEU A 425 -11.01 5.29 12.44
CA LEU A 425 -11.62 6.61 12.59
C LEU A 425 -11.87 6.92 14.07
N GLU A 426 -12.03 8.21 14.41
CA GLU A 426 -12.22 8.68 15.78
C GLU A 426 -13.45 8.06 16.46
N ASP A 427 -14.49 7.74 15.70
CA ASP A 427 -15.71 7.06 16.19
C ASP A 427 -15.56 5.54 16.40
N GLY A 428 -14.35 5.00 16.19
CA GLY A 428 -14.03 3.58 16.40
C GLY A 428 -14.24 2.70 15.18
N ARG A 429 -14.78 3.22 14.07
CA ARG A 429 -14.89 2.44 12.84
C ARG A 429 -13.52 2.14 12.25
N VAL A 430 -13.30 0.88 11.90
CA VAL A 430 -12.09 0.38 11.25
C VAL A 430 -12.07 0.85 9.81
N LEU A 431 -11.06 1.66 9.48
CA LEU A 431 -10.81 2.15 8.13
C LEU A 431 -10.14 1.07 7.28
N SER A 432 -9.14 0.38 7.83
CA SER A 432 -8.37 -0.66 7.15
C SER A 432 -7.90 -1.75 8.13
N GLY A 433 -6.79 -1.52 8.83
CA GLY A 433 -6.21 -2.42 9.82
C GLY A 433 -4.77 -2.02 10.18
N VAL A 434 -4.23 -2.63 11.23
CA VAL A 434 -2.90 -2.27 11.78
C VAL A 434 -1.72 -2.72 10.89
N GLY A 435 -1.91 -3.79 10.11
CA GLY A 435 -0.89 -4.33 9.21
C GLY A 435 0.39 -4.78 9.92
N GLY A 436 1.54 -4.66 9.25
CA GLY A 436 2.86 -4.77 9.87
C GLY A 436 3.46 -3.45 10.38
N GLN A 437 2.69 -2.36 10.46
CA GLN A 437 3.25 -1.05 10.77
C GLN A 437 3.98 -1.03 12.12
N TYR A 438 3.35 -1.58 13.16
CA TYR A 438 3.96 -1.69 14.50
C TYR A 438 5.27 -2.49 14.47
N ASN A 439 5.32 -3.57 13.70
CA ASN A 439 6.49 -4.43 13.57
C ASN A 439 7.72 -3.65 13.07
N PHE A 440 7.55 -2.83 12.03
CA PHE A 440 8.63 -2.00 11.51
C PHE A 440 9.01 -0.85 12.45
N VAL A 441 8.04 -0.27 13.16
CA VAL A 441 8.33 0.70 14.22
C VAL A 441 9.21 0.06 15.29
N ALA A 442 8.84 -1.12 15.79
CA ALA A 442 9.62 -1.85 16.79
C ALA A 442 11.04 -2.19 16.30
N GLN A 443 11.18 -2.63 15.04
CA GLN A 443 12.49 -2.86 14.42
C GLN A 443 13.33 -1.58 14.32
N GLY A 444 12.70 -0.44 14.01
CA GLY A 444 13.36 0.86 13.99
C GLY A 444 13.99 1.27 15.33
N HIS A 445 13.47 0.76 16.45
CA HIS A 445 14.08 0.96 17.78
C HIS A 445 15.06 -0.15 18.17
N ALA A 446 14.90 -1.36 17.64
CA ALA A 446 15.72 -2.52 17.99
C ALA A 446 17.04 -2.60 17.20
N LEU A 447 17.07 -2.11 15.97
CA LEU A 447 18.27 -2.03 15.13
C LEU A 447 19.02 -0.72 15.44
N HIS A 448 20.34 -0.82 15.61
CA HIS A 448 21.19 0.27 16.13
C HIS A 448 21.15 1.54 15.26
N ASP A 449 21.09 1.37 13.94
CA ASP A 449 21.20 2.41 12.92
C ASP A 449 19.89 2.61 12.12
N ALA A 450 18.81 1.97 12.55
CA ALA A 450 17.52 2.05 11.88
C ALA A 450 16.67 3.21 12.39
N ARG A 451 15.81 3.72 11.50
CA ARG A 451 14.79 4.73 11.81
C ARG A 451 13.42 4.28 11.32
N SER A 452 12.43 4.49 12.18
CA SER A 452 11.01 4.46 11.86
C SER A 452 10.58 5.85 11.43
N ILE A 453 10.03 5.97 10.22
CA ILE A 453 9.63 7.24 9.61
C ILE A 453 8.13 7.16 9.34
N LEU A 454 7.36 7.98 10.04
CA LEU A 454 5.94 8.15 9.78
C LEU A 454 5.73 9.33 8.83
N ILE A 455 5.01 9.11 7.75
CA ILE A 455 4.70 10.16 6.77
C ILE A 455 3.20 10.45 6.73
N LEU A 456 2.86 11.72 6.58
CA LEU A 456 1.48 12.19 6.42
C LEU A 456 1.45 13.54 5.72
N ARG A 457 0.34 13.83 5.03
CA ARG A 457 0.01 15.21 4.67
C ARG A 457 -0.31 15.97 5.95
N SER A 458 0.21 17.18 6.14
CA SER A 458 -0.07 17.98 7.33
C SER A 458 -1.54 18.43 7.41
N TRP A 459 -2.23 18.50 6.27
CA TRP A 459 -3.61 18.94 6.17
C TRP A 459 -4.34 18.19 5.04
N ARG A 460 -5.67 18.26 5.07
CA ARG A 460 -6.54 17.71 4.03
C ARG A 460 -7.71 18.65 3.77
N GLU A 461 -8.29 18.54 2.58
CA GLU A 461 -9.58 19.15 2.24
C GLU A 461 -10.59 18.05 1.90
N SER A 462 -11.77 18.11 2.50
CA SER A 462 -12.88 17.20 2.20
C SER A 462 -14.19 17.95 2.26
N GLY A 463 -15.05 17.79 1.25
CA GLY A 463 -16.32 18.52 1.18
C GLY A 463 -16.19 20.05 1.18
N GLY A 464 -15.00 20.57 0.83
CA GLY A 464 -14.69 21.99 0.91
C GLY A 464 -14.19 22.48 2.27
N GLU A 465 -14.10 21.60 3.27
CA GLU A 465 -13.57 21.90 4.60
C GLU A 465 -12.09 21.54 4.67
N VAL A 466 -11.27 22.51 5.03
CA VAL A 466 -9.83 22.32 5.26
C VAL A 466 -9.62 21.97 6.73
N SER A 467 -8.93 20.86 7.00
CA SER A 467 -8.63 20.39 8.36
C SER A 467 -7.17 19.98 8.49
N SER A 468 -6.65 20.06 9.72
CA SER A 468 -5.31 19.57 10.07
C SER A 468 -5.31 18.05 10.25
N ASN A 469 -4.25 17.39 9.80
CA ASN A 469 -3.95 16.01 10.17
C ASN A 469 -2.96 15.93 11.36
N ILE A 470 -2.38 17.07 11.76
CA ILE A 470 -1.68 17.21 13.04
C ILE A 470 -2.65 17.82 14.04
N VAL A 471 -3.05 17.04 15.04
CA VAL A 471 -4.12 17.37 15.98
C VAL A 471 -3.63 17.36 17.42
N TRP A 472 -4.36 17.99 18.34
CA TRP A 472 -4.05 17.88 19.76
C TRP A 472 -4.32 16.48 20.31
N GLU A 473 -5.51 15.95 20.02
CA GLU A 473 -6.00 14.66 20.49
C GLU A 473 -6.73 13.91 19.37
N TYR A 474 -6.82 12.58 19.52
CA TYR A 474 -7.57 11.69 18.66
C TYR A 474 -8.07 10.49 19.49
N GLY A 475 -9.24 9.95 19.15
CA GLY A 475 -9.89 8.88 19.92
C GLY A 475 -9.12 7.56 20.02
N HIS A 476 -8.23 7.28 19.07
CA HIS A 476 -7.49 6.01 18.95
C HIS A 476 -6.01 6.24 18.60
N CYS A 477 -5.19 5.21 18.77
CA CYS A 477 -3.81 5.24 18.29
C CYS A 477 -3.34 3.87 17.79
N THR A 478 -2.65 3.87 16.65
CA THR A 478 -1.99 2.68 16.09
C THR A 478 -0.56 2.60 16.60
N ILE A 479 0.16 3.73 16.57
CA ILE A 479 1.54 3.85 17.05
C ILE A 479 1.58 4.74 18.31
N PRO A 480 1.75 4.16 19.50
CA PRO A 480 1.81 4.91 20.75
C PRO A 480 2.98 5.90 20.80
N ARG A 481 2.78 7.02 21.51
CA ARG A 481 3.76 8.12 21.58
C ARG A 481 5.15 7.76 22.10
N HIS A 482 5.31 6.67 22.85
CA HIS A 482 6.62 6.25 23.36
C HIS A 482 7.48 5.57 22.27
N LEU A 483 6.87 5.19 21.14
CA LEU A 483 7.55 4.66 19.96
C LEU A 483 7.79 5.72 18.87
N ARG A 484 7.45 6.99 19.14
CA ARG A 484 7.67 8.10 18.21
C ARG A 484 9.13 8.19 17.80
N ASP A 485 9.36 8.45 16.52
CA ASP A 485 10.68 8.53 15.94
C ASP A 485 10.80 9.70 14.96
N ILE A 486 10.76 9.47 13.64
CA ILE A 486 10.72 10.56 12.66
C ILE A 486 9.29 10.75 12.16
N VAL A 487 8.86 12.00 12.00
CA VAL A 487 7.64 12.35 11.27
C VAL A 487 8.00 13.27 10.10
N VAL A 488 7.41 13.02 8.93
CA VAL A 488 7.60 13.84 7.73
C VAL A 488 6.25 14.31 7.19
N THR A 489 6.16 15.60 6.90
CA THR A 489 5.07 16.20 6.12
C THR A 489 5.62 16.88 4.88
N GLU A 490 4.75 17.45 4.06
CA GLU A 490 5.14 18.27 2.91
C GLU A 490 5.94 19.52 3.29
N TYR A 491 5.99 19.87 4.59
CA TYR A 491 6.68 21.04 5.09
C TYR A 491 8.03 20.73 5.74
N GLY A 492 8.34 19.46 6.04
CA GLY A 492 9.62 19.14 6.67
C GLY A 492 9.69 17.84 7.45
N ILE A 493 10.73 17.75 8.29
CA ILE A 493 11.10 16.58 9.08
C ILE A 493 11.09 16.92 10.58
N ALA A 494 10.46 16.08 11.41
CA ALA A 494 10.50 16.19 12.87
C ALA A 494 11.20 14.97 13.48
N ASP A 495 12.30 15.19 14.21
CA ASP A 495 13.08 14.16 14.92
C ASP A 495 12.66 14.09 16.39
N LEU A 496 11.84 13.10 16.74
CA LEU A 496 11.09 13.03 18.01
C LEU A 496 11.67 12.03 19.02
N ARG A 497 12.54 11.10 18.57
CA ARG A 497 13.07 10.01 19.42
C ARG A 497 13.82 10.58 20.61
N GLY A 498 13.46 10.12 21.81
CA GLY A 498 14.11 10.53 23.06
C GLY A 498 13.93 12.01 23.45
N LYS A 499 13.08 12.77 22.76
CA LYS A 499 12.82 14.18 23.06
C LYS A 499 11.74 14.35 24.13
N THR A 500 11.79 15.48 24.85
CA THR A 500 10.74 15.86 25.81
C THR A 500 9.45 16.24 25.07
N ASP A 501 8.31 16.20 25.76
CA ASP A 501 7.02 16.54 25.14
C ASP A 501 7.01 17.96 24.56
N ALA A 502 7.62 18.94 25.23
CA ALA A 502 7.69 20.31 24.71
C ALA A 502 8.46 20.38 23.38
N VAL A 503 9.62 19.70 23.29
CA VAL A 503 10.43 19.66 22.05
C VAL A 503 9.71 18.89 20.95
N VAL A 504 8.96 17.83 21.28
CA VAL A 504 8.15 17.10 20.31
C VAL A 504 7.01 17.95 19.76
N ILE A 505 6.28 18.64 20.62
CA ILE A 505 5.21 19.55 20.21
C ILE A 505 5.78 20.64 19.28
N GLU A 506 6.87 21.28 19.67
CA GLU A 506 7.55 22.29 18.84
C GLU A 506 8.00 21.71 17.49
N SER A 507 8.61 20.52 17.48
CA SER A 507 9.07 19.87 16.24
C SER A 507 7.91 19.51 15.31
N LEU A 508 6.76 19.09 15.85
CA LEU A 508 5.57 18.83 15.05
C LEU A 508 4.93 20.12 14.55
N LEU A 509 4.87 21.18 15.37
CA LEU A 509 4.43 22.51 14.94
C LEU A 509 5.27 23.05 13.77
N ASN A 510 6.59 22.82 13.80
CA ASN A 510 7.51 23.23 12.73
C ASN A 510 7.18 22.62 11.37
N ILE A 511 6.47 21.48 11.33
CA ILE A 511 6.07 20.79 10.11
C ILE A 511 4.54 20.77 9.91
N SER A 512 3.81 21.55 10.70
CA SER A 512 2.37 21.78 10.55
C SER A 512 2.08 22.90 9.56
N ASP A 513 0.96 22.79 8.85
CA ASP A 513 0.41 23.88 8.04
C ASP A 513 0.12 25.12 8.90
N SER A 514 0.60 26.28 8.43
CA SER A 514 0.57 27.52 9.21
C SER A 514 -0.83 28.03 9.54
N ARG A 515 -1.86 27.59 8.81
CA ARG A 515 -3.26 27.91 9.14
C ARG A 515 -3.69 27.33 10.50
N PHE A 516 -3.08 26.23 10.95
CA PHE A 516 -3.47 25.51 12.17
C PHE A 516 -2.50 25.69 13.34
N GLN A 517 -1.27 26.16 13.09
CA GLN A 517 -0.25 26.38 14.11
C GLN A 517 -0.73 27.21 15.32
N PRO A 518 -1.44 28.35 15.16
CA PRO A 518 -1.85 29.17 16.32
C PRO A 518 -2.77 28.42 17.29
N GLY A 519 -3.77 27.69 16.78
CA GLY A 519 -4.71 26.93 17.62
C GLY A 519 -4.03 25.75 18.33
N LEU A 520 -3.12 25.07 17.64
CA LEU A 520 -2.31 23.99 18.23
C LEU A 520 -1.38 24.50 19.34
N ILE A 521 -0.78 25.67 19.17
CA ILE A 521 0.03 26.33 20.21
C ILE A 521 -0.83 26.69 21.42
N GLU A 522 -2.01 27.28 21.21
CA GLU A 522 -2.93 27.64 22.29
C GLU A 522 -3.34 26.42 23.11
N GLN A 523 -3.69 25.32 22.44
CA GLN A 523 -4.02 24.04 23.10
C GLN A 523 -2.88 23.54 23.99
N ALA A 524 -1.64 23.55 23.48
CA ALA A 524 -0.47 23.10 24.23
C ALA A 524 -0.10 24.04 25.41
N GLN A 525 -0.23 25.35 25.24
CA GLN A 525 0.01 26.35 26.30
C GLN A 525 -1.04 26.27 27.41
N LYS A 526 -2.31 26.05 27.06
CA LYS A 526 -3.43 25.95 28.00
C LYS A 526 -3.20 24.87 29.05
N VAL A 527 -2.58 23.75 28.68
CA VAL A 527 -2.27 22.63 29.59
C VAL A 527 -0.82 22.64 30.11
N GLY A 528 -0.05 23.69 29.83
CA GLY A 528 1.33 23.84 30.31
C GLY A 528 2.34 22.91 29.63
N LYS A 529 2.04 22.37 28.44
CA LYS A 529 2.97 21.57 27.64
C LYS A 529 3.92 22.44 26.80
N LEU A 530 3.58 23.71 26.60
CA LEU A 530 4.48 24.76 26.13
C LEU A 530 4.46 25.96 27.10
N PRO A 531 5.56 26.73 27.20
CA PRO A 531 5.58 28.00 27.92
C PRO A 531 4.54 29.00 27.39
N LYS A 532 3.95 29.83 28.26
CA LYS A 532 2.94 30.83 27.87
C LYS A 532 3.47 31.89 26.89
N ASP A 533 4.78 32.13 26.93
CA ASP A 533 5.50 33.05 26.06
C ASP A 533 6.15 32.35 24.85
N PHE A 534 5.94 31.04 24.67
CA PHE A 534 6.40 30.32 23.48
C PHE A 534 5.96 31.04 22.21
N ARG A 535 6.91 31.16 21.27
CA ARG A 535 6.69 31.68 19.91
C ARG A 535 7.33 30.72 18.94
N LEU A 536 6.58 30.33 17.91
CA LEU A 536 7.12 29.53 16.83
C LEU A 536 8.24 30.31 16.13
N ASP A 537 9.34 29.64 15.80
CA ASP A 537 10.40 30.25 15.02
C ASP A 537 9.85 30.70 13.65
N PRO A 538 10.06 31.97 13.24
CA PRO A 538 9.52 32.51 11.99
C PRO A 538 9.85 31.69 10.74
N ARG A 539 10.93 30.91 10.76
CA ARG A 539 11.31 30.01 9.66
C ARG A 539 10.26 28.94 9.35
N PHE A 540 9.44 28.58 10.32
CA PHE A 540 8.37 27.58 10.18
C PHE A 540 6.96 28.20 10.14
N ALA A 541 6.86 29.53 10.07
CA ALA A 541 5.59 30.25 10.07
C ALA A 541 5.02 30.51 8.66
N ASP A 542 5.69 30.03 7.61
CA ASP A 542 5.23 30.07 6.20
C ASP A 542 5.14 28.65 5.60
N ASN A 543 4.52 27.74 6.36
CA ASN A 543 4.16 26.41 5.91
C ASN A 543 2.80 26.49 5.20
N THR A 544 2.82 26.99 3.96
CA THR A 544 1.61 27.21 3.16
C THR A 544 1.60 26.40 1.86
N PRO A 545 0.43 25.94 1.38
CA PRO A 545 0.33 25.27 0.08
C PRO A 545 0.82 26.15 -1.07
N GLN A 546 0.56 27.47 -1.00
CA GLN A 546 0.95 28.43 -2.03
C GLN A 546 2.47 28.53 -2.17
N ARG A 547 3.20 28.54 -1.06
CA ARG A 547 4.66 28.51 -1.08
C ARG A 547 5.18 27.24 -1.76
N LEU A 548 4.66 26.07 -1.40
CA LEU A 548 5.07 24.80 -2.00
C LEU A 548 4.75 24.74 -3.50
N GLN A 549 3.58 25.24 -3.92
CA GLN A 549 3.21 25.35 -5.33
C GLN A 549 4.16 26.28 -6.10
N ALA A 550 4.53 27.44 -5.52
CA ALA A 550 5.48 28.37 -6.13
C ALA A 550 6.88 27.75 -6.28
N ILE A 551 7.30 26.88 -5.36
CA ILE A 551 8.54 26.12 -5.47
C ILE A 551 8.42 25.04 -6.54
N ALA A 552 7.35 24.24 -6.52
CA ALA A 552 7.12 23.18 -7.51
C ALA A 552 7.10 23.72 -8.95
N ALA A 553 6.51 24.91 -9.17
CA ALA A 553 6.47 25.57 -10.47
C ALA A 553 7.86 25.93 -11.02
N LYS A 554 8.89 26.07 -10.17
CA LYS A 554 10.29 26.29 -10.61
C LYS A 554 10.97 25.00 -11.05
N HIS A 555 10.46 23.84 -10.64
CA HIS A 555 11.07 22.52 -10.85
C HIS A 555 10.09 21.51 -11.49
N PRO A 556 9.34 21.84 -12.56
CA PRO A 556 8.23 21.01 -13.04
C PRO A 556 8.62 19.57 -13.37
N ASN A 557 9.85 19.33 -13.85
CA ASN A 557 10.36 18.01 -14.18
C ASN A 557 10.55 17.08 -12.97
N LEU A 558 10.56 17.61 -11.75
CA LEU A 558 10.68 16.85 -10.49
C LEU A 558 9.33 16.56 -9.83
N PHE A 559 8.24 17.06 -10.41
CA PHE A 559 6.87 16.82 -9.93
C PHE A 559 6.02 16.14 -11.02
N PRO A 560 6.46 14.99 -11.58
CA PRO A 560 5.66 14.27 -12.57
C PRO A 560 4.35 13.80 -11.93
N GLU A 561 3.24 13.94 -12.65
CA GLU A 561 1.93 13.50 -12.17
C GLU A 561 1.87 11.98 -11.98
N TYR A 562 2.53 11.20 -12.84
CA TYR A 562 2.58 9.74 -12.79
C TYR A 562 4.02 9.24 -12.82
N PRO A 563 4.77 9.34 -11.70
CA PRO A 563 6.21 9.04 -11.69
C PRO A 563 6.55 7.59 -12.05
N LEU A 564 5.64 6.64 -11.78
CA LEU A 564 5.86 5.21 -11.95
C LEU A 564 5.08 4.59 -13.13
N GLY A 565 4.66 5.42 -14.08
CA GLY A 565 3.79 5.03 -15.19
C GLY A 565 2.30 5.23 -14.89
N CYS A 566 1.45 5.01 -15.89
CA CYS A 566 0.03 5.36 -15.83
C CYS A 566 -0.80 4.38 -16.67
N ASP A 567 -1.93 3.90 -16.15
CA ASP A 567 -2.87 3.03 -16.87
C ASP A 567 -3.96 3.82 -17.62
N PHE A 568 -4.02 5.14 -17.45
CA PHE A 568 -4.95 6.03 -18.14
C PHE A 568 -4.39 6.47 -19.50
N THR A 569 -5.25 6.57 -20.51
CA THR A 569 -4.89 7.22 -21.78
C THR A 569 -4.66 8.73 -21.59
N ALA A 570 -4.07 9.41 -22.58
CA ALA A 570 -3.90 10.86 -22.51
C ALA A 570 -5.23 11.59 -22.27
N ILE A 571 -6.27 11.20 -23.01
CA ILE A 571 -7.64 11.72 -22.87
C ILE A 571 -8.21 11.42 -21.47
N GLU A 572 -8.00 10.21 -20.93
CA GLU A 572 -8.47 9.86 -19.59
C GLU A 572 -7.77 10.67 -18.49
N ARG A 573 -6.49 11.02 -18.65
CA ARG A 573 -5.79 11.91 -17.70
C ARG A 573 -6.39 13.31 -17.71
N ASP A 574 -6.65 13.88 -18.88
CA ASP A 574 -7.28 15.20 -19.00
C ASP A 574 -8.69 15.20 -18.38
N LEU A 575 -9.48 14.16 -18.67
CA LEU A 575 -10.80 13.96 -18.08
C LEU A 575 -10.73 13.84 -16.55
N LEU A 576 -9.77 13.07 -16.02
CA LEU A 576 -9.61 12.92 -14.58
C LEU A 576 -9.29 14.25 -13.90
N ARG A 577 -8.40 15.08 -14.49
CA ARG A 577 -8.11 16.43 -14.00
C ARG A 577 -9.36 17.31 -14.01
N ALA A 578 -10.10 17.33 -15.12
CA ALA A 578 -11.32 18.11 -15.25
C ALA A 578 -12.39 17.68 -14.23
N LEU A 579 -12.58 16.38 -14.02
CA LEU A 579 -13.55 15.85 -13.04
C LEU A 579 -13.15 16.17 -11.60
N ASN A 580 -11.87 16.08 -11.27
CA ASN A 580 -11.37 16.47 -9.94
C ASN A 580 -11.52 17.98 -9.71
N TRP A 581 -11.26 18.80 -10.73
CA TRP A 581 -11.51 20.24 -10.68
C TRP A 581 -12.99 20.53 -10.43
N LEU A 582 -13.89 19.91 -11.19
CA LEU A 582 -15.34 20.04 -10.99
C LEU A 582 -15.74 19.65 -9.56
N LYS A 583 -15.27 18.49 -9.08
CA LYS A 583 -15.52 17.99 -7.71
C LYS A 583 -15.12 19.01 -6.64
N SER A 584 -13.99 19.71 -6.83
CA SER A 584 -13.53 20.75 -5.90
C SER A 584 -14.43 21.98 -5.84
N LYS A 585 -15.23 22.24 -6.89
CA LYS A 585 -16.08 23.42 -7.06
C LYS A 585 -17.54 23.23 -6.65
N PHE A 586 -17.96 22.02 -6.25
CA PHE A 586 -19.36 21.72 -5.91
C PHE A 586 -19.83 22.24 -4.53
N LYS A 587 -19.29 23.36 -4.02
CA LYS A 587 -19.85 24.03 -2.83
C LYS A 587 -21.19 24.68 -3.19
N LEU A 588 -22.16 24.71 -2.26
CA LEU A 588 -23.49 25.33 -2.48
C LEU A 588 -23.42 26.79 -3.00
N SER A 589 -22.39 27.55 -2.61
CA SER A 589 -22.14 28.92 -3.08
C SER A 589 -21.59 29.01 -4.51
N GLU A 590 -20.92 27.96 -4.98
CA GLU A 590 -20.24 27.90 -6.28
C GLU A 590 -21.10 27.22 -7.35
N ILE A 591 -22.19 26.53 -6.99
CA ILE A 591 -23.17 25.94 -7.93
C ILE A 591 -23.77 27.00 -8.86
N LEU A 592 -24.01 28.21 -8.36
CA LEU A 592 -24.50 29.35 -9.15
C LEU A 592 -23.45 29.87 -10.15
N GLU A 593 -22.17 29.80 -9.80
CA GLU A 593 -21.06 30.15 -10.70
C GLU A 593 -20.79 29.05 -11.73
N LEU A 594 -20.88 27.77 -11.33
CA LEU A 594 -20.84 26.62 -12.24
C LEU A 594 -21.97 26.67 -13.26
N GLY A 595 -23.18 27.06 -12.85
CA GLY A 595 -24.31 27.28 -13.75
C GLY A 595 -24.07 28.40 -14.78
N LYS A 596 -23.36 29.47 -14.39
CA LYS A 596 -22.94 30.55 -15.30
C LYS A 596 -21.77 30.12 -16.18
N ALA A 597 -20.75 29.47 -15.63
CA ALA A 597 -19.58 28.99 -16.36
C ALA A 597 -19.94 27.89 -17.39
N ALA A 598 -21.02 27.13 -17.15
CA ALA A 598 -21.60 26.21 -18.12
C ALA A 598 -22.30 26.95 -19.29
N LEU A 599 -22.71 28.22 -19.11
CA LEU A 599 -23.20 29.06 -20.22
C LEU A 599 -22.06 29.53 -21.12
N ASP A 600 -20.89 29.78 -20.53
CA ASP A 600 -19.65 30.21 -21.21
C ASP A 600 -18.69 29.04 -21.52
N ALA A 601 -19.18 27.80 -21.48
CA ALA A 601 -18.38 26.62 -21.82
C ALA A 601 -17.86 26.73 -23.27
N PRO A 602 -16.61 26.28 -23.55
CA PRO A 602 -16.08 26.32 -24.91
C PRO A 602 -16.93 25.46 -25.86
N GLU A 603 -16.79 25.71 -27.16
CA GLU A 603 -17.50 24.91 -28.16
C GLU A 603 -17.09 23.43 -28.10
N ALA A 604 -18.04 22.52 -28.34
CA ALA A 604 -17.82 21.08 -28.34
C ALA A 604 -16.71 20.63 -29.31
N SER A 605 -16.49 21.39 -30.38
CA SER A 605 -15.40 21.22 -31.35
C SER A 605 -14.00 21.36 -30.75
N THR A 606 -13.86 21.95 -29.56
CA THR A 606 -12.58 22.17 -28.87
C THR A 606 -12.03 20.89 -28.25
N PHE A 607 -12.90 19.99 -27.76
CA PHE A 607 -12.52 18.74 -27.08
C PHE A 607 -13.27 17.51 -27.64
N PRO A 608 -13.21 17.25 -28.95
CA PRO A 608 -14.05 16.24 -29.60
C PRO A 608 -13.77 14.81 -29.08
N GLU A 609 -12.50 14.46 -28.88
CA GLU A 609 -12.09 13.12 -28.39
C GLU A 609 -12.51 12.89 -26.93
N HIS A 610 -12.44 13.93 -26.08
CA HIS A 610 -12.89 13.86 -24.69
C HIS A 610 -14.40 13.68 -24.59
N LEU A 611 -15.17 14.39 -25.44
CA LEU A 611 -16.62 14.23 -25.53
C LEU A 611 -17.01 12.85 -26.05
N GLU A 612 -16.32 12.34 -27.06
CA GLU A 612 -16.53 10.97 -27.56
C GLU A 612 -16.27 9.95 -26.46
N ARG A 613 -15.13 10.05 -25.75
CA ARG A 613 -14.78 9.17 -24.62
C ARG A 613 -15.81 9.20 -23.49
N MET A 614 -16.48 10.32 -23.28
CA MET A 614 -17.52 10.50 -22.26
C MET A 614 -18.95 10.26 -22.78
N GLN A 615 -19.08 9.90 -24.07
CA GLN A 615 -20.37 9.72 -24.77
C GLN A 615 -21.26 10.96 -24.67
N LEU A 616 -20.67 12.13 -24.90
CA LEU A 616 -21.29 13.47 -24.83
C LEU A 616 -21.09 14.27 -26.12
N THR A 617 -20.81 13.63 -27.25
CA THR A 617 -20.66 14.34 -28.55
C THR A 617 -21.98 14.97 -29.00
N ASN A 618 -23.08 14.22 -28.89
CA ASN A 618 -24.43 14.67 -29.22
C ASN A 618 -25.36 14.39 -28.02
N PRO A 619 -25.34 15.24 -26.97
CA PRO A 619 -26.16 15.03 -25.79
C PRO A 619 -27.66 15.08 -26.13
N GLU A 620 -28.44 14.17 -25.53
CA GLU A 620 -29.89 14.12 -25.70
C GLU A 620 -30.60 14.60 -24.42
N GLY A 621 -31.13 15.83 -24.46
CA GLY A 621 -31.92 16.41 -23.39
C GLY A 621 -31.12 17.22 -22.37
N LEU A 622 -31.85 17.99 -21.56
CA LEU A 622 -31.29 19.05 -20.70
C LEU A 622 -30.21 18.58 -19.71
N LYS A 623 -30.33 17.34 -19.21
CA LYS A 623 -29.37 16.78 -18.26
C LYS A 623 -28.03 16.48 -18.92
N GLU A 624 -28.05 15.89 -20.11
CA GLU A 624 -26.84 15.54 -20.86
C GLU A 624 -26.17 16.80 -21.43
N ASP A 625 -26.96 17.79 -21.86
CA ASP A 625 -26.45 19.11 -22.24
C ASP A 625 -25.68 19.78 -21.10
N LEU A 626 -26.23 19.70 -19.88
CA LEU A 626 -25.56 20.24 -18.69
C LEU A 626 -24.26 19.48 -18.39
N PHE A 627 -24.25 18.15 -18.49
CA PHE A 627 -23.04 17.34 -18.30
C PHE A 627 -21.96 17.67 -19.32
N GLN A 628 -22.32 17.83 -20.60
CA GLN A 628 -21.39 18.24 -21.65
C GLN A 628 -20.78 19.60 -21.32
N ARG A 629 -21.61 20.60 -21.01
CA ARG A 629 -21.15 21.95 -20.67
C ARG A 629 -20.24 21.97 -19.44
N LEU A 630 -20.62 21.28 -18.36
CA LEU A 630 -19.79 21.17 -17.16
C LEU A 630 -18.44 20.52 -17.46
N LEU A 631 -18.43 19.43 -18.23
CA LEU A 631 -17.19 18.76 -18.63
C LEU A 631 -16.28 19.69 -19.44
N LEU A 632 -16.83 20.39 -20.43
CA LEU A 632 -16.10 21.34 -21.27
C LEU A 632 -15.51 22.49 -20.45
N THR A 633 -16.27 23.03 -19.48
CA THR A 633 -15.76 24.03 -18.52
C THR A 633 -14.58 23.47 -17.73
N GLY A 634 -14.69 22.23 -17.22
CA GLY A 634 -13.62 21.57 -16.47
C GLY A 634 -12.36 21.36 -17.31
N LEU A 635 -12.50 20.83 -18.53
CA LEU A 635 -11.40 20.62 -19.47
C LEU A 635 -10.69 21.92 -19.80
N ASN A 636 -11.44 22.99 -20.08
CA ASN A 636 -10.86 24.31 -20.36
C ASN A 636 -10.10 24.87 -19.16
N ALA A 637 -10.62 24.67 -17.94
CA ALA A 637 -9.97 25.12 -16.72
C ALA A 637 -8.67 24.35 -16.41
N THR A 638 -8.52 23.12 -16.92
CA THR A 638 -7.36 22.25 -16.65
C THR A 638 -6.44 22.02 -17.85
N ALA A 639 -6.66 22.70 -18.98
CA ALA A 639 -5.89 22.53 -20.22
C ALA A 639 -4.47 23.15 -20.21
N GLN A 640 -3.87 23.36 -19.03
CA GLN A 640 -2.56 24.00 -18.87
C GLN A 640 -1.41 23.00 -18.75
#